data_AF-A0A960GE81-F1
#
_entry.id   AF-A0A960GE81-F1
#
_cell.length_a   1.000
_cell.length_b   1.000
_cell.length_c   1.000
_cell.angle_alpha   90.00
_cell.angle_beta   90.00
_cell.angle_gamma   90.00
#
_symmetry.space_group_name_H-M   'P 1'
#
loop_
_entity.id
_entity.type
_entity.pdbx_description
1 polymer ?
#
loop_
_entity_poly.entity_id
_entity_poly.type
_entity_poly.pdbx_seq_one_letter_code
_entity_poly.pdbx_strand_id
1 'polypeptide(L)'
;MTLARIPVSIVAAAGLLLTPLAATGTAGAAGAVGEVSAQAKKCKPKPKAKCSGAKLKGVAWYGRDLAHADLSRANLRGASLEGADLQGANLTDANLSNANLDGANLTGTVLTGANLKGAQMWGAHAVGANFKGVYAKGLSAKRTDLRRSIWKGANVRGGELHRAKLNRAKFRGANLHKVAMPRVKAKRIDLRQATLTSADVSYSNLSTAMAKQLLASGSNFRHSDLRSANFNRADLGGAHLGHTKLLGTTFNNVAFDNQPNAYALPDDGQQIVSAIDDAQHTVDVVIYELGGPNIVGQAGAPGKPGALMRAVTRGVDVRIVVNGQWYNPACSEGTEQNKCATFYKLSWIYATQASLQAAAAASANPGKVTVNFANNNFQVTHQKTILIDAADPTTGLPVPAASLPDSAVALVSTGNLQSYGWGAKSPTDPIEGCTENDCVEWSARDFFVAENDPTLIAEIENVFFSDLNCGAVPPGTTPSRTNTNGLLNSPLPLTWSNGATWPQGTPAVAQYPDPTTGYPFKPAAGTVLQGNARSRTIDLINSATETLIVYNEEMNDTDTVNALVARAKAGVDVKVLMTLTTSYLQNFYKLANAGVEIRLTQVDDTAEYTDQLYIHAKVIVADGTDAFMGSENISFASLNFNRELGLMLTSRSDAPAQFQQSVLAVHTFINTFDDDWNTPGYLQWDITKGQSKLAARAKQLLAQSGSQVQAPTVSTADSGGFPMLCGPIPALPS
;
A
#
# COMPACT_ATOMS: atom_id res chain seq x y z
N MET A 1 -26.15 -33.43 52.23
CA MET A 1 -24.74 -33.45 52.66
C MET A 1 -24.32 -32.02 52.98
N THR A 2 -23.80 -31.85 54.17
CA THR A 2 -23.88 -30.66 55.02
C THR A 2 -22.73 -29.68 54.77
N LEU A 3 -23.04 -28.40 55.00
CA LEU A 3 -22.13 -27.26 55.19
C LEU A 3 -20.94 -27.57 56.11
N ALA A 4 -19.79 -26.92 55.86
CA ALA A 4 -18.96 -26.42 56.95
C ALA A 4 -18.16 -25.16 56.52
N ARG A 5 -18.52 -24.03 57.14
CA ARG A 5 -17.71 -22.82 57.27
C ARG A 5 -16.50 -23.13 58.17
N ILE A 6 -15.36 -22.47 57.95
CA ILE A 6 -14.38 -22.23 59.03
C ILE A 6 -14.04 -20.72 59.06
N PRO A 7 -13.98 -20.08 60.24
CA PRO A 7 -13.99 -18.63 60.40
C PRO A 7 -12.60 -18.00 60.65
N VAL A 8 -12.59 -16.67 60.70
CA VAL A 8 -11.49 -15.77 61.06
C VAL A 8 -11.37 -15.61 62.58
N SER A 9 -10.15 -15.29 63.08
CA SER A 9 -9.76 -14.71 64.41
C SER A 9 -9.26 -15.72 65.46
N ILE A 10 -8.19 -15.54 66.27
CA ILE A 10 -7.32 -14.42 66.69
C ILE A 10 -6.05 -15.00 67.40
N VAL A 11 -4.89 -14.36 67.18
CA VAL A 11 -3.70 -14.07 68.04
C VAL A 11 -3.34 -14.98 69.26
N ALA A 12 -2.10 -15.52 69.30
CA ALA A 12 -1.02 -15.11 70.24
C ALA A 12 0.24 -16.02 70.24
N ALA A 13 1.40 -15.37 70.02
CA ALA A 13 2.72 -15.59 70.63
C ALA A 13 3.45 -16.95 70.56
N ALA A 14 4.52 -17.01 69.77
CA ALA A 14 5.87 -17.33 70.26
C ALA A 14 6.90 -16.89 69.21
N GLY A 15 7.75 -15.91 69.56
CA GLY A 15 8.87 -15.49 68.74
C GLY A 15 10.01 -16.50 68.82
N LEU A 16 10.56 -16.88 67.66
CA LEU A 16 11.92 -17.42 67.59
C LEU A 16 12.59 -16.94 66.30
N LEU A 17 13.76 -16.33 66.50
CA LEU A 17 14.71 -15.89 65.49
C LEU A 17 15.15 -17.05 64.60
N LEU A 18 15.05 -16.89 63.28
CA LEU A 18 15.86 -17.65 62.32
C LEU A 18 16.39 -16.71 61.22
N THR A 19 17.71 -16.57 61.23
CA THR A 19 18.57 -15.97 60.22
C THR A 19 18.44 -16.68 58.86
N PRO A 20 18.64 -16.01 57.71
CA PRO A 20 18.68 -16.68 56.42
C PRO A 20 20.02 -17.40 56.23
N LEU A 21 19.95 -18.72 56.05
CA LEU A 21 21.08 -19.57 55.64
C LEU A 21 21.43 -19.29 54.17
N ALA A 22 22.71 -18.99 53.92
CA ALA A 22 23.31 -19.12 52.60
C ALA A 22 23.48 -20.61 52.25
N ALA A 23 23.08 -20.99 51.04
CA ALA A 23 23.52 -22.23 50.41
C ALA A 23 23.77 -21.98 48.92
N THR A 24 24.99 -22.31 48.52
CA THR A 24 25.64 -22.11 47.22
C THR A 24 25.34 -23.25 46.23
N GLY A 25 25.32 -22.92 44.92
CA GLY A 25 25.39 -23.85 43.79
C GLY A 25 24.14 -23.79 42.90
N THR A 26 24.17 -23.48 41.60
CA THR A 26 25.25 -23.46 40.60
C THR A 26 25.06 -22.27 39.65
N ALA A 27 26.15 -21.60 39.32
CA ALA A 27 26.21 -20.62 38.25
C ALA A 27 26.06 -21.33 36.89
N GLY A 28 24.86 -21.27 36.32
CA GLY A 28 24.59 -21.68 34.94
C GLY A 28 24.77 -20.50 33.99
N ALA A 29 25.93 -20.48 33.32
CA ALA A 29 26.26 -19.75 32.10
C ALA A 29 25.60 -18.36 31.88
N ALA A 30 26.30 -17.32 32.36
CA ALA A 30 26.20 -15.99 31.79
C ALA A 30 26.54 -16.05 30.28
N GLY A 31 25.51 -16.00 29.44
CA GLY A 31 25.65 -15.81 28.00
C GLY A 31 26.24 -14.42 27.73
N ALA A 32 27.49 -14.39 27.29
CA ALA A 32 28.25 -13.30 26.69
C ALA A 32 27.61 -11.90 26.75
N VAL A 33 28.00 -11.12 27.77
CA VAL A 33 27.82 -9.66 27.77
C VAL A 33 28.78 -9.09 26.74
N GLY A 34 28.26 -8.73 25.57
CA GLY A 34 29.01 -8.04 24.52
C GLY A 34 29.64 -6.74 25.04
N GLU A 35 30.79 -6.38 24.45
CA GLU A 35 31.61 -5.24 24.83
C GLU A 35 30.80 -3.98 25.20
N VAL A 36 30.90 -3.61 26.47
CA VAL A 36 30.34 -2.36 27.00
C VAL A 36 31.16 -1.21 26.43
N SER A 37 30.58 -0.47 25.48
CA SER A 37 31.24 0.66 24.81
C SER A 37 31.83 1.67 25.81
N ALA A 38 32.92 2.35 25.46
CA ALA A 38 33.55 3.37 26.30
C ALA A 38 32.60 4.52 26.73
N GLN A 39 31.49 4.70 26.01
CA GLN A 39 30.46 5.71 26.30
C GLN A 39 29.51 5.25 27.43
N ALA A 40 29.26 3.95 27.59
CA ALA A 40 28.50 3.40 28.71
C ALA A 40 29.19 3.61 30.06
N LYS A 41 30.52 3.81 30.10
CA LYS A 41 31.25 4.19 31.34
C LYS A 41 30.93 5.61 31.82
N LYS A 42 30.46 6.51 30.94
CA LYS A 42 30.12 7.91 31.30
C LYS A 42 28.68 8.07 31.77
N CYS A 43 27.76 7.29 31.23
CA CYS A 43 26.36 7.31 31.65
C CYS A 43 26.12 6.33 32.81
N LYS A 44 25.91 6.87 34.02
CA LYS A 44 25.56 6.08 35.21
C LYS A 44 24.04 6.11 35.46
N PRO A 45 23.41 5.00 35.86
CA PRO A 45 21.98 4.96 36.13
C PRO A 45 21.67 5.66 37.47
N LYS A 46 21.27 6.92 37.39
CA LYS A 46 20.90 7.78 38.52
C LYS A 46 19.82 8.78 38.11
N PRO A 47 19.12 9.42 39.06
CA PRO A 47 18.21 10.53 38.77
C PRO A 47 18.88 11.63 37.96
N LYS A 48 18.13 12.21 37.01
CA LYS A 48 18.58 13.33 36.16
C LYS A 48 19.87 13.04 35.39
N ALA A 49 20.21 11.76 35.17
CA ALA A 49 21.38 11.38 34.40
C ALA A 49 21.35 12.00 33.00
N LYS A 50 22.52 12.41 32.49
CA LYS A 50 22.67 13.02 31.16
C LYS A 50 23.32 11.98 30.24
N CYS A 51 22.46 11.27 29.52
CA CYS A 51 22.79 10.09 28.74
C CYS A 51 22.26 10.16 27.30
N SER A 52 21.98 11.37 26.82
CA SER A 52 21.56 11.58 25.43
C SER A 52 22.58 10.98 24.45
N GLY A 53 22.10 10.25 23.45
CA GLY A 53 22.92 9.55 22.45
C GLY A 53 23.80 8.42 22.98
N ALA A 54 23.65 8.02 24.26
CA ALA A 54 24.52 7.02 24.85
C ALA A 54 24.33 5.62 24.24
N LYS A 55 25.44 4.90 24.04
CA LYS A 55 25.46 3.51 23.56
C LYS A 55 25.30 2.54 24.73
N LEU A 56 24.07 2.21 25.08
CA LEU A 56 23.64 1.46 26.26
C LEU A 56 22.97 0.12 25.91
N LYS A 57 23.38 -0.49 24.79
CA LYS A 57 22.82 -1.77 24.33
C LYS A 57 23.03 -2.84 25.40
N GLY A 58 21.97 -3.55 25.77
CA GLY A 58 22.04 -4.69 26.69
C GLY A 58 22.41 -4.35 28.15
N VAL A 59 22.35 -3.08 28.57
CA VAL A 59 22.69 -2.72 29.95
C VAL A 59 21.74 -3.37 30.97
N ALA A 60 22.28 -3.75 32.13
CA ALA A 60 21.51 -4.30 33.24
C ALA A 60 21.21 -3.23 34.30
N TRP A 61 20.06 -2.57 34.18
CA TRP A 61 19.60 -1.47 35.03
C TRP A 61 18.29 -1.81 35.78
N TYR A 62 18.06 -3.09 36.07
CA TYR A 62 16.97 -3.55 36.92
C TYR A 62 16.87 -2.73 38.23
N GLY A 63 15.66 -2.27 38.54
CA GLY A 63 15.31 -1.55 39.77
C GLY A 63 16.01 -0.19 39.95
N ARG A 64 16.69 0.34 38.93
CA ARG A 64 17.46 1.58 39.06
C ARG A 64 16.56 2.81 39.04
N ASP A 65 16.93 3.81 39.82
CA ASP A 65 16.34 5.14 39.76
C ASP A 65 16.97 5.96 38.62
N LEU A 66 16.17 6.20 37.59
CA LEU A 66 16.45 6.98 36.39
C LEU A 66 15.44 8.14 36.27
N ALA A 67 14.80 8.54 37.37
CA ALA A 67 13.78 9.58 37.34
C ALA A 67 14.35 10.87 36.73
N HIS A 68 13.64 11.44 35.77
CA HIS A 68 14.02 12.64 35.01
C HIS A 68 15.35 12.53 34.26
N ALA A 69 15.87 11.33 34.01
CA ALA A 69 17.05 11.14 33.17
C ALA A 69 16.80 11.59 31.73
N ASP A 70 17.81 12.17 31.11
CA ASP A 70 17.84 12.43 29.67
C ASP A 70 18.54 11.25 28.98
N LEU A 71 17.74 10.41 28.35
CA LEU A 71 18.11 9.23 27.58
C LEU A 71 17.69 9.39 26.10
N SER A 72 17.46 10.63 25.65
CA SER A 72 17.09 10.92 24.27
C SER A 72 18.11 10.37 23.28
N ARG A 73 17.68 9.74 22.18
CA ARG A 73 18.55 9.10 21.16
C ARG A 73 19.49 8.02 21.70
N ALA A 74 19.32 7.58 22.96
CA ALA A 74 20.15 6.52 23.51
C ALA A 74 19.81 5.17 22.84
N ASN A 75 20.83 4.35 22.63
CA ASN A 75 20.65 2.97 22.19
C ASN A 75 20.52 2.07 23.41
N LEU A 76 19.30 1.73 23.80
CA LEU A 76 18.92 0.82 24.89
C LEU A 76 18.41 -0.53 24.35
N ARG A 77 18.78 -0.92 23.13
CA ARG A 77 18.34 -2.18 22.52
C ARG A 77 18.69 -3.35 23.43
N GLY A 78 17.70 -4.17 23.78
CA GLY A 78 17.86 -5.32 24.66
C GLY A 78 18.23 -4.98 26.12
N ALA A 79 18.10 -3.72 26.55
CA ALA A 79 18.39 -3.34 27.94
C ALA A 79 17.41 -4.01 28.92
N SER A 80 17.91 -4.36 30.10
CA SER A 80 17.10 -4.84 31.22
C SER A 80 16.81 -3.69 32.17
N LEU A 81 15.58 -3.17 32.13
CA LEU A 81 15.04 -2.04 32.90
C LEU A 81 13.87 -2.48 33.78
N GLU A 82 13.77 -3.78 34.08
CA GLU A 82 12.73 -4.34 34.93
C GLU A 82 12.67 -3.60 36.28
N GLY A 83 11.50 -3.10 36.65
CA GLY A 83 11.29 -2.34 37.89
C GLY A 83 12.00 -0.99 37.98
N ALA A 84 12.66 -0.51 36.93
CA ALA A 84 13.36 0.77 36.95
C ALA A 84 12.37 1.95 37.10
N ASP A 85 12.80 3.00 37.80
CA ASP A 85 12.06 4.25 37.88
C ASP A 85 12.49 5.20 36.76
N LEU A 86 11.66 5.33 35.73
CA LEU A 86 11.84 6.21 34.57
C LEU A 86 10.89 7.41 34.62
N GLN A 87 10.32 7.73 35.79
CA GLN A 87 9.35 8.81 35.94
C GLN A 87 9.89 10.11 35.35
N GLY A 88 9.14 10.69 34.40
CA GLY A 88 9.48 11.94 33.75
C GLY A 88 10.81 11.93 32.97
N ALA A 89 11.39 10.77 32.67
CA ALA A 89 12.58 10.67 31.83
C ALA A 89 12.27 11.08 30.37
N ASN A 90 13.30 11.54 29.66
CA ASN A 90 13.24 11.82 28.23
C ASN A 90 13.88 10.68 27.45
N LEU A 91 13.09 9.93 26.69
CA LEU A 91 13.46 8.84 25.80
C LEU A 91 13.12 9.18 24.33
N THR A 92 13.02 10.46 23.98
CA THR A 92 12.74 10.89 22.60
C THR A 92 13.77 10.28 21.64
N ASP A 93 13.29 9.65 20.56
CA ASP A 93 14.09 8.95 19.54
C ASP A 93 15.02 7.84 20.09
N ALA A 94 14.79 7.35 21.31
CA ALA A 94 15.61 6.28 21.88
C ALA A 94 15.27 4.92 21.24
N ASN A 95 16.29 4.06 21.09
CA ASN A 95 16.09 2.68 20.63
C ASN A 95 15.97 1.74 21.83
N LEU A 96 14.75 1.31 22.16
CA LEU A 96 14.40 0.36 23.21
C LEU A 96 13.97 -1.00 22.63
N SER A 97 14.32 -1.30 21.38
CA SER A 97 13.90 -2.55 20.75
C SER A 97 14.34 -3.76 21.57
N ASN A 98 13.39 -4.68 21.83
CA ASN A 98 13.57 -5.87 22.67
C ASN A 98 14.03 -5.58 24.12
N ALA A 99 13.87 -4.35 24.63
CA ALA A 99 14.16 -4.05 26.04
C ALA A 99 13.09 -4.64 26.96
N ASN A 100 13.50 -5.03 28.17
CA ASN A 100 12.59 -5.45 29.24
C ASN A 100 12.33 -4.28 30.19
N LEU A 101 11.10 -3.78 30.22
CA LEU A 101 10.58 -2.70 31.09
C LEU A 101 9.49 -3.23 32.03
N ASP A 102 9.43 -4.54 32.29
CA ASP A 102 8.42 -5.14 33.15
C ASP A 102 8.42 -4.47 34.53
N GLY A 103 7.24 -4.09 35.02
CA GLY A 103 7.08 -3.38 36.30
C GLY A 103 7.69 -1.98 36.38
N ALA A 104 8.30 -1.43 35.32
CA ALA A 104 8.94 -0.12 35.37
C ALA A 104 7.95 1.02 35.60
N ASN A 105 8.39 2.09 36.27
CA ASN A 105 7.63 3.32 36.41
C ASN A 105 7.94 4.28 35.26
N LEU A 106 7.06 4.35 34.28
CA LEU A 106 7.12 5.23 33.10
C LEU A 106 6.19 6.44 33.25
N THR A 107 5.79 6.81 34.47
CA THR A 107 4.81 7.88 34.67
C THR A 107 5.33 9.21 34.11
N GLY A 108 4.59 9.81 33.20
CA GLY A 108 4.95 11.09 32.57
C GLY A 108 6.23 11.07 31.70
N THR A 109 6.77 9.89 31.38
CA THR A 109 7.95 9.74 30.50
C THR A 109 7.63 10.22 29.08
N VAL A 110 8.61 10.83 28.40
CA VAL A 110 8.50 11.26 27.00
C VAL A 110 9.21 10.25 26.10
N LEU A 111 8.47 9.53 25.27
CA LEU A 111 8.99 8.50 24.34
C LEU A 111 8.70 8.86 22.88
N THR A 112 8.57 10.15 22.54
CA THR A 112 8.23 10.55 21.17
C THR A 112 9.24 10.00 20.16
N GLY A 113 8.77 9.33 19.10
CA GLY A 113 9.63 8.72 18.06
C GLY A 113 10.49 7.54 18.54
N ALA A 114 10.30 7.03 19.76
CA ALA A 114 11.12 5.93 20.27
C ALA A 114 10.78 4.61 19.57
N ASN A 115 11.79 3.75 19.41
CA ASN A 115 11.62 2.39 18.90
C ASN A 115 11.46 1.39 20.06
N LEU A 116 10.25 0.87 20.23
CA LEU A 116 9.85 -0.14 21.22
C LEU A 116 9.53 -1.51 20.58
N LYS A 117 10.01 -1.79 19.36
CA LYS A 117 9.78 -3.06 18.67
C LYS A 117 10.11 -4.24 19.58
N GLY A 118 9.13 -5.11 19.83
CA GLY A 118 9.30 -6.32 20.66
C GLY A 118 9.66 -6.06 22.12
N ALA A 119 9.53 -4.83 22.63
CA ALA A 119 9.79 -4.55 24.03
C ALA A 119 8.74 -5.22 24.94
N GLN A 120 9.11 -5.45 26.20
CA GLN A 120 8.22 -5.97 27.24
C GLN A 120 7.97 -4.89 28.29
N MET A 121 6.74 -4.73 28.74
CA MET A 121 6.36 -3.79 29.81
C MET A 121 5.20 -4.32 30.65
N TRP A 122 5.19 -5.63 30.90
CA TRP A 122 4.17 -6.30 31.71
C TRP A 122 4.05 -5.62 33.07
N GLY A 123 2.83 -5.23 33.44
CA GLY A 123 2.56 -4.59 34.72
C GLY A 123 3.20 -3.21 34.95
N ALA A 124 3.87 -2.62 33.95
CA ALA A 124 4.49 -1.30 34.09
C ALA A 124 3.47 -0.18 34.32
N HIS A 125 3.93 0.96 34.85
CA HIS A 125 3.11 2.13 35.15
C HIS A 125 3.46 3.28 34.22
N ALA A 126 2.72 3.47 33.12
CA ALA A 126 2.97 4.54 32.14
C ALA A 126 1.83 5.56 32.09
N VAL A 127 1.31 5.94 33.26
CA VAL A 127 0.22 6.92 33.35
C VAL A 127 0.71 8.27 32.81
N GLY A 128 -0.02 8.81 31.84
CA GLY A 128 0.32 10.11 31.23
C GLY A 128 1.60 10.13 30.39
N ALA A 129 2.24 8.98 30.12
CA ALA A 129 3.41 8.91 29.26
C ALA A 129 3.08 9.29 27.81
N ASN A 130 4.05 9.86 27.10
CA ASN A 130 3.91 10.32 25.73
C ASN A 130 4.63 9.40 24.74
N PHE A 131 3.87 8.49 24.13
CA PHE A 131 4.26 7.57 23.06
C PHE A 131 3.89 8.08 21.65
N LYS A 132 3.81 9.39 21.42
CA LYS A 132 3.53 9.95 20.09
C LYS A 132 4.55 9.43 19.05
N GLY A 133 4.07 8.88 17.94
CA GLY A 133 4.93 8.39 16.84
C GLY A 133 5.84 7.22 17.20
N VAL A 134 5.59 6.51 18.31
CA VAL A 134 6.41 5.37 18.71
C VAL A 134 6.24 4.22 17.72
N TYR A 135 7.35 3.56 17.38
CA TYR A 135 7.35 2.27 16.68
C TYR A 135 7.40 1.10 17.67
N ALA A 136 6.26 0.49 17.96
CA ALA A 136 6.03 -0.54 18.98
C ALA A 136 5.41 -1.84 18.40
N LYS A 137 5.81 -2.23 17.18
CA LYS A 137 5.39 -3.51 16.58
C LYS A 137 5.74 -4.67 17.51
N GLY A 138 4.74 -5.51 17.84
CA GLY A 138 4.90 -6.65 18.73
C GLY A 138 5.19 -6.31 20.21
N LEU A 139 4.91 -5.09 20.66
CA LEU A 139 5.05 -4.69 22.07
C LEU A 139 4.17 -5.57 22.98
N SER A 140 4.73 -6.07 24.09
CA SER A 140 3.96 -6.71 25.15
C SER A 140 3.71 -5.72 26.30
N ALA A 141 2.47 -5.24 26.42
CA ALA A 141 1.99 -4.32 27.46
C ALA A 141 0.80 -4.90 28.24
N LYS A 142 0.89 -6.19 28.55
CA LYS A 142 -0.10 -6.91 29.34
C LYS A 142 -0.17 -6.34 30.76
N ARG A 143 -1.40 -6.08 31.24
CA ARG A 143 -1.67 -5.55 32.60
C ARG A 143 -1.03 -4.18 32.92
N THR A 144 -0.48 -3.50 31.93
CA THR A 144 0.17 -2.19 32.07
C THR A 144 -0.86 -1.10 32.37
N ASP A 145 -0.49 -0.13 33.21
CA ASP A 145 -1.30 1.07 33.45
C ASP A 145 -0.95 2.18 32.46
N LEU A 146 -1.76 2.29 31.40
CA LEU A 146 -1.60 3.24 30.31
C LEU A 146 -2.61 4.39 30.39
N ARG A 147 -3.22 4.63 31.55
CA ARG A 147 -4.25 5.68 31.69
C ARG A 147 -3.68 7.04 31.29
N ARG A 148 -4.46 7.81 30.52
CA ARG A 148 -4.09 9.18 30.05
C ARG A 148 -2.81 9.25 29.19
N SER A 149 -2.24 8.13 28.76
CA SER A 149 -1.09 8.12 27.86
C SER A 149 -1.46 8.62 26.46
N ILE A 150 -0.45 9.11 25.71
CA ILE A 150 -0.60 9.66 24.36
C ILE A 150 0.08 8.72 23.38
N TRP A 151 -0.64 8.24 22.38
CA TRP A 151 -0.19 7.29 21.36
C TRP A 151 -0.48 7.81 19.94
N LYS A 152 -0.59 9.13 19.78
CA LYS A 152 -0.94 9.74 18.49
C LYS A 152 0.04 9.28 17.41
N GLY A 153 -0.46 8.65 16.34
CA GLY A 153 0.36 8.14 15.23
C GLY A 153 1.31 6.99 15.60
N ALA A 154 1.16 6.36 16.76
CA ALA A 154 2.01 5.25 17.15
C ALA A 154 1.68 3.98 16.36
N ASN A 155 2.70 3.16 16.06
CA ASN A 155 2.53 1.85 15.45
C ASN A 155 2.63 0.76 16.53
N VAL A 156 1.52 0.13 16.90
CA VAL A 156 1.41 -0.93 17.91
C VAL A 156 0.92 -2.25 17.30
N ARG A 157 1.17 -2.44 16.00
CA ARG A 157 0.70 -3.61 15.25
C ARG A 157 1.13 -4.91 15.91
N GLY A 158 0.19 -5.85 16.04
CA GLY A 158 0.44 -7.17 16.64
C GLY A 158 0.84 -7.12 18.12
N GLY A 159 0.70 -5.97 18.77
CA GLY A 159 1.02 -5.82 20.20
C GLY A 159 0.02 -6.53 21.10
N GLU A 160 0.42 -6.74 22.35
CA GLU A 160 -0.37 -7.45 23.35
C GLU A 160 -0.70 -6.54 24.55
N LEU A 161 -1.94 -6.07 24.64
CA LEU A 161 -2.44 -5.17 25.70
C LEU A 161 -3.45 -5.86 26.64
N HIS A 162 -3.43 -7.19 26.72
CA HIS A 162 -4.33 -7.98 27.58
C HIS A 162 -4.50 -7.38 28.97
N ARG A 163 -5.75 -7.08 29.37
CA ARG A 163 -6.09 -6.51 30.70
C ARG A 163 -5.40 -5.18 31.04
N ALA A 164 -4.86 -4.46 30.06
CA ALA A 164 -4.29 -3.12 30.29
C ALA A 164 -5.35 -2.11 30.72
N LYS A 165 -4.91 -1.06 31.41
CA LYS A 165 -5.76 0.09 31.80
C LYS A 165 -5.51 1.24 30.83
N LEU A 166 -6.47 1.53 29.97
CA LEU A 166 -6.41 2.50 28.88
C LEU A 166 -7.39 3.67 29.06
N ASN A 167 -8.01 3.83 30.24
CA ASN A 167 -8.98 4.90 30.45
C ASN A 167 -8.38 6.28 30.09
N ARG A 168 -9.05 7.00 29.18
CA ARG A 168 -8.61 8.30 28.64
C ARG A 168 -7.26 8.30 27.91
N ALA A 169 -6.75 7.16 27.47
CA ALA A 169 -5.60 7.11 26.57
C ALA A 169 -5.97 7.65 25.19
N LYS A 170 -4.99 8.22 24.46
CA LYS A 170 -5.19 8.92 23.19
C LYS A 170 -4.46 8.22 22.04
N PHE A 171 -5.16 7.40 21.28
CA PHE A 171 -4.68 6.62 20.14
C PHE A 171 -5.07 7.23 18.78
N ARG A 172 -5.30 8.54 18.70
CA ARG A 172 -5.71 9.18 17.44
C ARG A 172 -4.70 8.87 16.32
N GLY A 173 -5.15 8.30 15.22
CA GLY A 173 -4.29 7.94 14.08
C GLY A 173 -3.28 6.83 14.36
N ALA A 174 -3.39 6.12 15.49
CA ALA A 174 -2.47 5.03 15.80
C ALA A 174 -2.80 3.78 14.97
N ASN A 175 -1.78 3.01 14.60
CA ASN A 175 -1.96 1.71 13.96
C ASN A 175 -2.01 0.61 15.04
N LEU A 176 -3.18 0.02 15.27
CA LEU A 176 -3.37 -1.13 16.17
C LEU A 176 -3.86 -2.38 15.42
N HIS A 177 -3.49 -2.53 14.15
CA HIS A 177 -3.83 -3.72 13.36
C HIS A 177 -3.34 -5.01 14.06
N LYS A 178 -4.19 -6.04 14.11
CA LYS A 178 -3.95 -7.33 14.79
C LYS A 178 -3.53 -7.21 16.26
N VAL A 179 -3.84 -6.09 16.93
CA VAL A 179 -3.52 -5.96 18.35
C VAL A 179 -4.40 -6.89 19.19
N ALA A 180 -3.82 -7.53 20.20
CA ALA A 180 -4.56 -8.32 21.18
C ALA A 180 -4.82 -7.48 22.43
N MET A 181 -6.03 -6.94 22.55
CA MET A 181 -6.49 -6.13 23.68
C MET A 181 -7.75 -6.68 24.38
N PRO A 182 -7.86 -7.98 24.69
CA PRO A 182 -9.02 -8.49 25.41
C PRO A 182 -9.03 -8.03 26.86
N ARG A 183 -10.24 -7.83 27.40
CA ARG A 183 -10.51 -7.46 28.80
C ARG A 183 -9.86 -6.14 29.24
N VAL A 184 -9.65 -5.19 28.33
CA VAL A 184 -9.07 -3.89 28.69
C VAL A 184 -10.11 -2.96 29.34
N LYS A 185 -9.61 -2.04 30.16
CA LYS A 185 -10.40 -0.94 30.73
C LYS A 185 -10.09 0.34 29.96
N ALA A 186 -10.90 0.68 28.97
CA ALA A 186 -10.66 1.73 27.99
C ALA A 186 -11.81 2.77 27.93
N LYS A 187 -12.40 3.10 29.09
CA LYS A 187 -13.46 4.11 29.16
C LYS A 187 -12.93 5.48 28.70
N ARG A 188 -13.66 6.14 27.80
CA ARG A 188 -13.27 7.42 27.18
C ARG A 188 -11.93 7.37 26.44
N ILE A 189 -11.55 6.22 25.88
CA ILE A 189 -10.40 6.13 24.97
C ILE A 189 -10.68 6.94 23.69
N ASP A 190 -9.66 7.60 23.18
CA ASP A 190 -9.72 8.30 21.89
C ASP A 190 -9.05 7.45 20.82
N LEU A 191 -9.86 6.89 19.91
CA LEU A 191 -9.49 6.00 18.81
C LEU A 191 -9.81 6.65 17.44
N ARG A 192 -10.00 7.98 17.40
CA ARG A 192 -10.35 8.66 16.14
C ARG A 192 -9.28 8.40 15.08
N GLN A 193 -9.67 8.04 13.87
CA GLN A 193 -8.74 7.77 12.75
C GLN A 193 -7.72 6.64 13.01
N ALA A 194 -7.88 5.86 14.09
CA ALA A 194 -6.99 4.74 14.38
C ALA A 194 -7.34 3.51 13.53
N THR A 195 -6.47 2.50 13.55
CA THR A 195 -6.81 1.15 13.06
C THR A 195 -6.94 0.16 14.21
N LEU A 196 -7.90 -0.73 14.09
CA LEU A 196 -8.15 -1.93 14.88
C LEU A 196 -8.47 -3.12 13.96
N THR A 197 -8.14 -3.03 12.67
CA THR A 197 -8.39 -4.11 11.71
C THR A 197 -7.82 -5.44 12.23
N SER A 198 -8.66 -6.47 12.26
CA SER A 198 -8.35 -7.81 12.79
C SER A 198 -7.86 -7.84 14.23
N ALA A 199 -8.12 -6.79 15.03
CA ALA A 199 -7.78 -6.75 16.44
C ALA A 199 -8.73 -7.59 17.30
N ASP A 200 -8.23 -8.13 18.41
CA ASP A 200 -9.09 -8.72 19.45
C ASP A 200 -9.33 -7.71 20.58
N VAL A 201 -10.57 -7.22 20.67
CA VAL A 201 -11.02 -6.24 21.66
C VAL A 201 -12.03 -6.88 22.63
N SER A 202 -12.22 -8.19 22.59
CA SER A 202 -13.30 -8.88 23.30
C SER A 202 -13.29 -8.66 24.82
N TYR A 203 -14.47 -8.75 25.44
CA TYR A 203 -14.68 -8.58 26.89
C TYR A 203 -14.21 -7.23 27.46
N SER A 204 -14.04 -6.21 26.62
CA SER A 204 -13.43 -4.95 27.03
C SER A 204 -14.47 -3.88 27.35
N ASN A 205 -14.10 -2.91 28.18
CA ASN A 205 -14.94 -1.74 28.45
C ASN A 205 -14.42 -0.53 27.68
N LEU A 206 -15.09 -0.21 26.57
CA LEU A 206 -14.85 0.97 25.74
C LEU A 206 -16.06 1.93 25.81
N SER A 207 -16.80 1.92 26.92
CA SER A 207 -17.92 2.85 27.10
C SER A 207 -17.43 4.29 26.90
N THR A 208 -18.21 5.10 26.19
CA THR A 208 -17.90 6.49 25.83
C THR A 208 -16.61 6.67 25.00
N ALA A 209 -16.18 5.65 24.27
CA ALA A 209 -15.03 5.76 23.35
C ALA A 209 -15.32 6.74 22.20
N MET A 210 -14.29 7.47 21.78
CA MET A 210 -14.31 8.35 20.61
C MET A 210 -13.69 7.59 19.44
N ALA A 211 -14.50 6.99 18.57
CA ALA A 211 -14.08 6.10 17.48
C ALA A 211 -14.56 6.61 16.10
N LYS A 212 -14.68 7.93 15.94
CA LYS A 212 -15.02 8.54 14.64
C LYS A 212 -13.92 8.20 13.62
N GLN A 213 -14.29 7.70 12.43
CA GLN A 213 -13.34 7.25 11.40
C GLN A 213 -12.37 6.15 11.89
N LEU A 214 -12.81 5.31 12.81
CA LEU A 214 -12.04 4.13 13.22
C LEU A 214 -12.12 3.06 12.13
N LEU A 215 -11.00 2.42 11.81
CA LEU A 215 -10.93 1.29 10.88
C LEU A 215 -10.82 -0.01 11.66
N ALA A 216 -11.89 -0.77 11.80
CA ALA A 216 -11.97 -1.93 12.67
C ALA A 216 -12.61 -3.16 11.98
N SER A 217 -12.43 -3.27 10.67
CA SER A 217 -12.83 -4.43 9.88
C SER A 217 -12.20 -5.73 10.41
N GLY A 218 -12.97 -6.82 10.42
CA GLY A 218 -12.58 -8.14 10.92
C GLY A 218 -12.28 -8.21 12.43
N SER A 219 -12.44 -7.11 13.17
CA SER A 219 -12.08 -7.07 14.59
C SER A 219 -13.09 -7.80 15.48
N ASN A 220 -12.63 -8.30 16.62
CA ASN A 220 -13.46 -9.01 17.58
C ASN A 220 -13.85 -8.10 18.75
N PHE A 221 -15.10 -7.62 18.76
CA PHE A 221 -15.67 -6.86 19.87
C PHE A 221 -16.55 -7.69 20.81
N ARG A 222 -16.63 -9.02 20.65
CA ARG A 222 -17.59 -9.86 21.40
C ARG A 222 -17.55 -9.60 22.92
N HIS A 223 -18.72 -9.58 23.54
CA HIS A 223 -18.89 -9.33 24.98
C HIS A 223 -18.38 -7.98 25.50
N SER A 224 -18.12 -7.01 24.62
CA SER A 224 -17.60 -5.70 25.03
C SER A 224 -18.70 -4.73 25.43
N ASP A 225 -18.32 -3.68 26.15
CA ASP A 225 -19.19 -2.56 26.50
C ASP A 225 -18.81 -1.34 25.67
N LEU A 226 -19.62 -1.02 24.66
CA LEU A 226 -19.45 0.15 23.78
C LEU A 226 -20.50 1.24 24.06
N ARG A 227 -21.20 1.19 25.20
CA ARG A 227 -22.29 2.13 25.50
C ARG A 227 -21.82 3.58 25.37
N SER A 228 -22.62 4.39 24.68
CA SER A 228 -22.33 5.80 24.41
C SER A 228 -21.03 6.06 23.64
N ALA A 229 -20.47 5.07 22.95
CA ALA A 229 -19.34 5.27 22.06
C ALA A 229 -19.78 5.93 20.74
N ASN A 230 -18.87 6.63 20.08
CA ASN A 230 -19.12 7.28 18.80
C ASN A 230 -18.32 6.59 17.71
N PHE A 231 -18.98 5.81 16.86
CA PHE A 231 -18.39 5.10 15.71
C PHE A 231 -18.72 5.78 14.38
N ASN A 232 -19.12 7.05 14.38
CA ASN A 232 -19.51 7.71 13.12
C ASN A 232 -18.39 7.65 12.08
N ARG A 233 -18.72 7.29 10.84
CA ARG A 233 -17.76 7.10 9.73
C ARG A 233 -16.71 6.02 9.96
N ALA A 234 -16.94 5.10 10.89
CA ALA A 234 -16.07 3.94 11.10
C ALA A 234 -16.29 2.88 10.02
N ASP A 235 -15.27 2.05 9.81
CA ASP A 235 -15.36 0.78 9.10
C ASP A 235 -15.41 -0.36 10.13
N LEU A 236 -16.48 -1.14 10.09
CA LEU A 236 -16.73 -2.33 10.91
C LEU A 236 -17.03 -3.56 10.05
N GLY A 237 -16.61 -3.57 8.78
CA GLY A 237 -16.80 -4.70 7.86
C GLY A 237 -16.31 -6.01 8.46
N GLY A 238 -17.20 -6.99 8.61
CA GLY A 238 -16.85 -8.30 9.19
C GLY A 238 -16.48 -8.27 10.68
N ALA A 239 -16.69 -7.14 11.38
CA ALA A 239 -16.42 -7.05 12.82
C ALA A 239 -17.43 -7.86 13.64
N HIS A 240 -16.94 -8.59 14.63
CA HIS A 240 -17.76 -9.44 15.49
C HIS A 240 -18.30 -8.67 16.71
N LEU A 241 -19.58 -8.28 16.65
CA LEU A 241 -20.27 -7.52 17.71
C LEU A 241 -21.18 -8.38 18.62
N GLY A 242 -21.04 -9.70 18.60
CA GLY A 242 -21.86 -10.62 19.38
C GLY A 242 -21.80 -10.34 20.91
N HIS A 243 -22.96 -10.26 21.56
CA HIS A 243 -23.09 -9.94 22.99
C HIS A 243 -22.48 -8.59 23.43
N THR A 244 -22.34 -7.64 22.51
CA THR A 244 -21.80 -6.31 22.79
C THR A 244 -22.89 -5.36 23.29
N LYS A 245 -22.58 -4.53 24.30
CA LYS A 245 -23.51 -3.51 24.81
C LYS A 245 -23.39 -2.23 23.98
N LEU A 246 -24.47 -1.84 23.31
CA LEU A 246 -24.50 -0.73 22.34
C LEU A 246 -25.43 0.44 22.73
N LEU A 247 -25.97 0.45 23.96
CA LEU A 247 -26.92 1.51 24.37
C LEU A 247 -26.28 2.91 24.24
N GLY A 248 -26.90 3.76 23.43
CA GLY A 248 -26.45 5.14 23.16
C GLY A 248 -25.25 5.25 22.23
N THR A 249 -24.79 4.16 21.61
CA THR A 249 -23.71 4.17 20.61
C THR A 249 -24.21 4.78 19.30
N THR A 250 -23.40 5.62 18.64
CA THR A 250 -23.76 6.25 17.36
C THR A 250 -23.02 5.61 16.18
N PHE A 251 -23.75 5.35 15.08
CA PHE A 251 -23.27 4.69 13.87
C PHE A 251 -23.65 5.46 12.60
N ASN A 252 -23.37 6.76 12.54
CA ASN A 252 -23.70 7.55 11.34
C ASN A 252 -22.66 7.30 10.23
N ASN A 253 -23.10 6.89 9.05
CA ASN A 253 -22.28 6.57 7.85
C ASN A 253 -21.20 5.52 8.14
N VAL A 254 -21.57 4.40 8.76
CA VAL A 254 -20.64 3.31 9.10
C VAL A 254 -20.71 2.21 8.06
N ALA A 255 -19.56 1.77 7.57
CA ALA A 255 -19.46 0.59 6.73
C ALA A 255 -19.54 -0.66 7.62
N PHE A 256 -20.48 -1.56 7.33
CA PHE A 256 -20.65 -2.86 8.02
C PHE A 256 -20.47 -4.03 7.06
N ASP A 257 -20.54 -3.76 5.77
CA ASP A 257 -20.10 -4.59 4.67
C ASP A 257 -18.56 -4.58 4.60
N ASN A 258 -17.98 -5.66 4.08
CA ASN A 258 -16.53 -5.80 3.85
C ASN A 258 -16.05 -4.88 2.71
N GLN A 259 -16.43 -3.61 2.70
CA GLN A 259 -16.18 -2.70 1.59
C GLN A 259 -15.21 -1.57 2.04
N PRO A 260 -13.95 -1.86 2.40
CA PRO A 260 -12.97 -0.81 2.71
C PRO A 260 -12.64 0.06 1.49
N ASN A 261 -12.58 1.38 1.59
CA ASN A 261 -12.22 2.29 0.46
C ASN A 261 -10.83 2.05 -0.20
N ALA A 262 -10.06 1.08 0.27
CA ALA A 262 -8.90 0.53 -0.41
C ALA A 262 -8.80 -0.97 -0.16
N TYR A 263 -8.52 -1.71 -1.22
CA TYR A 263 -8.56 -3.16 -1.22
C TYR A 263 -7.23 -3.71 -1.67
N ALA A 264 -6.86 -4.87 -1.14
CA ALA A 264 -5.72 -5.64 -1.59
C ALA A 264 -6.24 -6.88 -2.31
N LEU A 265 -6.14 -6.91 -3.64
CA LEU A 265 -6.46 -8.08 -4.44
C LEU A 265 -5.53 -9.25 -4.05
N PRO A 266 -6.02 -10.50 -4.00
CA PRO A 266 -7.24 -11.01 -4.65
C PRO A 266 -8.47 -11.00 -3.74
N ASP A 267 -9.26 -9.92 -3.82
CA ASP A 267 -10.72 -9.98 -3.66
C ASP A 267 -11.26 -10.03 -5.10
N ASP A 268 -12.37 -10.69 -5.36
CA ASP A 268 -12.91 -11.05 -6.69
C ASP A 268 -13.41 -9.85 -7.56
N GLY A 269 -12.96 -8.63 -7.26
CA GLY A 269 -13.28 -7.39 -7.96
C GLY A 269 -14.77 -6.99 -7.88
N GLN A 270 -15.50 -7.55 -6.91
CA GLN A 270 -16.94 -7.29 -6.72
C GLN A 270 -17.26 -5.82 -6.52
N GLN A 271 -16.35 -5.03 -5.95
CA GLN A 271 -16.56 -3.60 -5.77
C GLN A 271 -16.53 -2.84 -7.08
N ILE A 272 -15.64 -3.23 -7.99
CA ILE A 272 -15.60 -2.68 -9.35
C ILE A 272 -16.90 -3.03 -10.06
N VAL A 273 -17.34 -4.28 -9.95
CA VAL A 273 -18.61 -4.75 -10.53
C VAL A 273 -19.80 -4.01 -9.93
N SER A 274 -19.84 -3.84 -8.60
CA SER A 274 -20.93 -3.15 -7.89
C SER A 274 -20.99 -1.67 -8.25
N ALA A 275 -19.84 -0.99 -8.33
CA ALA A 275 -19.78 0.41 -8.76
C ALA A 275 -20.30 0.61 -10.20
N ILE A 276 -19.99 -0.31 -11.11
CA ILE A 276 -20.54 -0.31 -12.47
C ILE A 276 -22.05 -0.62 -12.46
N ASP A 277 -22.51 -1.50 -11.58
CA ASP A 277 -23.94 -1.81 -11.44
C ASP A 277 -24.74 -0.65 -10.84
N ASP A 278 -24.12 0.17 -9.99
CA ASP A 278 -24.74 1.34 -9.36
C ASP A 278 -24.70 2.61 -10.23
N ALA A 279 -23.97 2.59 -11.35
CA ALA A 279 -23.87 3.71 -12.29
C ALA A 279 -25.24 4.14 -12.84
N GLN A 280 -25.49 5.46 -12.87
CA GLN A 280 -26.77 6.03 -13.30
C GLN A 280 -26.72 6.67 -14.69
N HIS A 281 -25.55 7.12 -15.13
CA HIS A 281 -25.39 7.98 -16.30
C HIS A 281 -24.25 7.52 -17.21
N THR A 282 -23.02 7.41 -16.68
CA THR A 282 -21.84 7.07 -17.49
C THR A 282 -20.91 6.10 -16.76
N VAL A 283 -20.23 5.25 -17.54
CA VAL A 283 -19.10 4.45 -17.08
C VAL A 283 -17.95 4.58 -18.06
N ASP A 284 -16.83 5.09 -17.56
CA ASP A 284 -15.64 5.37 -18.35
C ASP A 284 -14.52 4.47 -17.90
N VAL A 285 -13.89 3.77 -18.84
CA VAL A 285 -12.91 2.73 -18.51
C VAL A 285 -11.66 2.88 -19.35
N VAL A 286 -10.50 2.97 -18.69
CA VAL A 286 -9.21 2.84 -19.37
C VAL A 286 -8.67 1.44 -19.17
N ILE A 287 -8.34 0.79 -20.27
CA ILE A 287 -7.97 -0.62 -20.26
C ILE A 287 -6.66 -0.85 -21.01
N TYR A 288 -5.65 -1.31 -20.27
CA TYR A 288 -4.37 -1.76 -20.81
C TYR A 288 -4.48 -3.15 -21.48
N GLU A 289 -5.25 -4.06 -20.88
CA GLU A 289 -5.59 -5.39 -21.39
C GLU A 289 -7.08 -5.65 -21.10
N LEU A 290 -7.89 -5.90 -22.14
CA LEU A 290 -9.35 -5.96 -22.03
C LEU A 290 -9.83 -7.06 -21.08
N GLY A 291 -10.78 -6.68 -20.22
CA GLY A 291 -11.18 -7.40 -19.00
C GLY A 291 -11.95 -8.70 -19.24
N GLY A 292 -11.79 -9.65 -18.32
CA GLY A 292 -12.45 -10.96 -18.35
C GLY A 292 -13.98 -10.93 -18.23
N PRO A 293 -14.63 -12.10 -18.22
CA PRO A 293 -16.09 -12.25 -18.41
C PRO A 293 -16.96 -11.48 -17.40
N ASN A 294 -16.44 -11.15 -16.21
CA ASN A 294 -17.21 -10.43 -15.18
C ASN A 294 -17.40 -8.93 -15.46
N ILE A 295 -16.44 -8.28 -16.13
CA ILE A 295 -16.51 -6.85 -16.44
C ILE A 295 -17.14 -6.63 -17.81
N VAL A 296 -16.65 -7.32 -18.85
CA VAL A 296 -17.10 -7.11 -20.23
C VAL A 296 -18.18 -8.12 -20.64
N GLY A 297 -18.06 -9.39 -20.25
CA GLY A 297 -18.87 -10.51 -20.75
C GLY A 297 -18.35 -11.01 -22.11
N GLN A 298 -18.18 -12.33 -22.27
CA GLN A 298 -17.86 -12.90 -23.59
C GLN A 298 -19.15 -13.15 -24.39
N ALA A 299 -19.14 -12.81 -25.69
CA ALA A 299 -20.15 -13.32 -26.61
C ALA A 299 -20.02 -14.85 -26.72
N GLY A 300 -21.08 -15.57 -26.33
CA GLY A 300 -21.21 -17.02 -26.53
C GLY A 300 -20.94 -17.90 -25.31
N ALA A 301 -20.47 -17.35 -24.18
CA ALA A 301 -20.30 -18.12 -22.94
C ALA A 301 -21.64 -18.27 -22.19
N PRO A 302 -22.03 -19.47 -21.75
CA PRO A 302 -23.25 -19.67 -20.95
C PRO A 302 -23.03 -19.14 -19.52
N GLY A 303 -23.47 -17.91 -19.26
CA GLY A 303 -23.30 -17.24 -17.97
C GLY A 303 -24.01 -15.88 -17.90
N LYS A 304 -24.10 -15.31 -16.69
CA LYS A 304 -24.69 -13.97 -16.46
C LYS A 304 -23.94 -12.91 -17.28
N PRO A 305 -24.63 -11.91 -17.89
CA PRO A 305 -23.98 -10.84 -18.65
C PRO A 305 -22.99 -10.06 -17.78
N GLY A 306 -21.87 -9.61 -18.33
CA GLY A 306 -20.84 -8.83 -17.63
C GLY A 306 -21.34 -7.44 -17.17
N ALA A 307 -20.63 -6.80 -16.24
CA ALA A 307 -21.05 -5.54 -15.62
C ALA A 307 -21.30 -4.41 -16.63
N LEU A 308 -20.43 -4.23 -17.63
CA LEU A 308 -20.60 -3.22 -18.67
C LEU A 308 -21.82 -3.52 -19.57
N MET A 309 -22.07 -4.79 -19.91
CA MET A 309 -23.29 -5.17 -20.65
C MET A 309 -24.54 -4.84 -19.84
N ARG A 310 -24.53 -5.10 -18.52
CA ARG A 310 -25.64 -4.72 -17.62
C ARG A 310 -25.82 -3.21 -17.56
N ALA A 311 -24.75 -2.43 -17.51
CA ALA A 311 -24.84 -0.97 -17.52
C ALA A 311 -25.48 -0.45 -18.83
N VAL A 312 -24.95 -0.87 -19.98
CA VAL A 312 -25.46 -0.44 -21.31
C VAL A 312 -26.93 -0.82 -21.50
N THR A 313 -27.34 -2.00 -21.05
CA THR A 313 -28.75 -2.43 -21.14
C THR A 313 -29.69 -1.64 -20.24
N ARG A 314 -29.19 -0.97 -19.19
CA ARG A 314 -29.97 -0.07 -18.33
C ARG A 314 -30.04 1.38 -18.85
N GLY A 315 -29.34 1.70 -19.93
CA GLY A 315 -29.31 3.06 -20.49
C GLY A 315 -28.12 3.90 -20.04
N VAL A 316 -27.09 3.28 -19.47
CA VAL A 316 -25.85 3.94 -19.05
C VAL A 316 -24.87 4.00 -20.22
N ASP A 317 -24.33 5.18 -20.51
CA ASP A 317 -23.34 5.37 -21.58
C ASP A 317 -21.99 4.79 -21.14
N VAL A 318 -21.37 3.94 -21.96
CA VAL A 318 -20.08 3.30 -21.70
C VAL A 318 -19.02 3.82 -22.68
N ARG A 319 -17.94 4.40 -22.16
CA ARG A 319 -16.80 4.91 -22.96
C ARG A 319 -15.52 4.17 -22.55
N ILE A 320 -14.86 3.57 -23.52
CA ILE A 320 -13.67 2.73 -23.30
C ILE A 320 -12.48 3.31 -24.06
N VAL A 321 -11.38 3.51 -23.35
CA VAL A 321 -10.07 3.84 -23.93
C VAL A 321 -9.15 2.62 -23.81
N VAL A 322 -8.61 2.17 -24.94
CA VAL A 322 -7.79 0.95 -25.03
C VAL A 322 -6.35 1.29 -25.39
N ASN A 323 -5.40 0.56 -24.83
CA ASN A 323 -3.99 0.66 -25.19
C ASN A 323 -3.73 0.22 -26.66
N GLY A 324 -3.10 1.09 -27.45
CA GLY A 324 -2.79 0.90 -28.87
C GLY A 324 -1.38 0.34 -29.16
N GLN A 325 -0.54 0.10 -28.14
CA GLN A 325 0.80 -0.50 -28.31
C GLN A 325 0.79 -1.87 -29.03
N TRP A 326 -0.38 -2.51 -29.08
CA TRP A 326 -0.60 -3.84 -29.63
C TRP A 326 -1.11 -3.82 -31.09
N TYR A 327 -0.85 -2.77 -31.87
CA TYR A 327 -1.19 -2.73 -33.30
C TYR A 327 0.06 -2.90 -34.17
N ASN A 328 0.20 -4.05 -34.83
CA ASN A 328 1.23 -4.29 -35.85
C ASN A 328 0.57 -4.74 -37.17
N PRO A 329 0.53 -3.88 -38.20
CA PRO A 329 -0.08 -4.19 -39.49
C PRO A 329 0.76 -5.14 -40.36
N ALA A 330 1.99 -5.51 -39.94
CA ALA A 330 2.90 -6.35 -40.71
C ALA A 330 2.72 -7.87 -40.52
N CYS A 331 1.56 -8.33 -40.01
CA CYS A 331 1.27 -9.75 -39.85
C CYS A 331 0.68 -10.32 -41.16
N SER A 332 1.54 -10.86 -42.03
CA SER A 332 1.12 -11.82 -43.06
C SER A 332 1.15 -13.24 -42.50
N GLU A 333 0.22 -14.10 -42.91
CA GLU A 333 0.22 -15.52 -42.55
C GLU A 333 1.60 -16.16 -42.81
N GLY A 334 2.25 -16.68 -41.77
CA GLY A 334 3.43 -17.55 -41.91
C GLY A 334 4.70 -17.21 -41.11
N THR A 335 4.76 -16.17 -40.27
CA THR A 335 5.98 -15.87 -39.47
C THR A 335 5.75 -15.85 -37.97
N GLU A 336 6.59 -16.59 -37.24
CA GLU A 336 6.81 -16.68 -35.78
C GLU A 336 5.67 -16.23 -34.83
N GLN A 337 5.16 -17.19 -34.05
CA GLN A 337 4.04 -17.09 -33.09
C GLN A 337 4.04 -15.83 -32.20
N ASN A 338 5.20 -15.29 -31.81
CA ASN A 338 5.29 -14.12 -30.93
C ASN A 338 4.85 -12.79 -31.56
N LYS A 339 4.83 -12.67 -32.90
CA LYS A 339 4.36 -11.44 -33.57
C LYS A 339 2.83 -11.42 -33.75
N CYS A 340 2.16 -12.57 -33.64
CA CYS A 340 0.70 -12.72 -33.82
C CYS A 340 -0.13 -12.51 -32.54
N ALA A 341 0.48 -12.43 -31.34
CA ALA A 341 -0.25 -12.11 -30.09
C ALA A 341 -1.02 -10.77 -30.17
N THR A 342 -0.47 -9.84 -30.95
CA THR A 342 -1.07 -8.57 -31.40
C THR A 342 -2.44 -8.74 -32.08
N PHE A 343 -2.58 -9.73 -32.97
CA PHE A 343 -3.83 -9.99 -33.71
C PHE A 343 -4.93 -10.53 -32.80
N TYR A 344 -4.58 -11.42 -31.86
CA TYR A 344 -5.50 -11.95 -30.86
C TYR A 344 -6.06 -10.88 -29.92
N LYS A 345 -5.26 -9.87 -29.56
CA LYS A 345 -5.72 -8.77 -28.70
C LYS A 345 -6.66 -7.81 -29.45
N LEU A 346 -6.40 -7.55 -30.73
CA LEU A 346 -7.28 -6.75 -31.58
C LEU A 346 -8.63 -7.44 -31.81
N SER A 347 -8.64 -8.74 -32.15
CA SER A 347 -9.90 -9.48 -32.34
C SER A 347 -10.78 -9.46 -31.08
N TRP A 348 -10.16 -9.50 -29.89
CA TRP A 348 -10.85 -9.37 -28.61
C TRP A 348 -11.45 -7.97 -28.37
N ILE A 349 -10.77 -6.90 -28.79
CA ILE A 349 -11.30 -5.52 -28.75
C ILE A 349 -12.54 -5.40 -29.63
N TYR A 350 -12.47 -5.90 -30.87
CA TYR A 350 -13.61 -5.90 -31.78
C TYR A 350 -14.78 -6.75 -31.25
N ALA A 351 -14.49 -7.93 -30.71
CA ALA A 351 -15.52 -8.81 -30.13
C ALA A 351 -16.20 -8.15 -28.91
N THR A 352 -15.43 -7.47 -28.06
CA THR A 352 -15.94 -6.69 -26.93
C THR A 352 -16.87 -5.58 -27.39
N GLN A 353 -16.41 -4.76 -28.35
CA GLN A 353 -17.21 -3.68 -28.91
C GLN A 353 -18.51 -4.21 -29.52
N ALA A 354 -18.44 -5.26 -30.33
CA ALA A 354 -19.61 -5.89 -30.94
C ALA A 354 -20.59 -6.44 -29.90
N SER A 355 -20.08 -7.05 -28.82
CA SER A 355 -20.90 -7.62 -27.74
C SER A 355 -21.67 -6.53 -26.99
N LEU A 356 -21.00 -5.43 -26.63
CA LEU A 356 -21.63 -4.30 -25.96
C LEU A 356 -22.65 -3.59 -26.86
N GLN A 357 -22.33 -3.42 -28.14
CA GLN A 357 -23.25 -2.84 -29.12
C GLN A 357 -24.47 -3.73 -29.38
N ALA A 358 -24.29 -5.05 -29.44
CA ALA A 358 -25.39 -6.01 -29.56
C ALA A 358 -26.30 -6.01 -28.31
N ALA A 359 -25.69 -5.96 -27.12
CA ALA A 359 -26.44 -5.84 -25.86
C ALA A 359 -27.24 -4.52 -25.81
N ALA A 360 -26.65 -3.40 -26.26
CA ALA A 360 -27.35 -2.13 -26.41
C ALA A 360 -28.54 -2.29 -27.37
N ALA A 361 -28.32 -2.81 -28.58
CA ALA A 361 -29.34 -2.95 -29.60
C ALA A 361 -30.53 -3.83 -29.17
N ALA A 362 -30.31 -4.79 -28.26
CA ALA A 362 -31.35 -5.64 -27.69
C ALA A 362 -32.14 -4.99 -26.53
N SER A 363 -31.71 -3.83 -26.01
CA SER A 363 -32.37 -3.16 -24.89
C SER A 363 -33.48 -2.19 -25.33
N ALA A 364 -34.51 -2.07 -24.50
CA ALA A 364 -35.56 -1.06 -24.64
C ALA A 364 -35.09 0.37 -24.30
N ASN A 365 -33.99 0.51 -23.54
CA ASN A 365 -33.36 1.78 -23.19
C ASN A 365 -31.84 1.66 -23.36
N PRO A 366 -31.31 1.75 -24.59
CA PRO A 366 -29.90 1.50 -24.84
C PRO A 366 -29.02 2.67 -24.41
N GLY A 367 -27.96 2.36 -23.66
CA GLY A 367 -26.83 3.27 -23.48
C GLY A 367 -25.95 3.31 -24.74
N LYS A 368 -25.19 4.40 -24.92
CA LYS A 368 -24.22 4.53 -26.01
C LYS A 368 -22.94 3.79 -25.66
N VAL A 369 -22.30 3.18 -26.66
CA VAL A 369 -21.01 2.49 -26.50
C VAL A 369 -19.97 3.15 -27.39
N THR A 370 -18.88 3.64 -26.79
CA THR A 370 -17.73 4.20 -27.50
C THR A 370 -16.46 3.44 -27.12
N VAL A 371 -15.68 3.00 -28.11
CA VAL A 371 -14.38 2.34 -27.88
C VAL A 371 -13.34 3.02 -28.77
N ASN A 372 -12.32 3.61 -28.15
CA ASN A 372 -11.25 4.33 -28.82
C ASN A 372 -9.89 3.78 -28.39
N PHE A 373 -8.92 3.81 -29.30
CA PHE A 373 -7.52 3.70 -28.89
C PHE A 373 -7.09 4.97 -28.13
N ALA A 374 -6.18 4.80 -27.18
CA ALA A 374 -5.60 5.90 -26.43
C ALA A 374 -5.00 6.93 -27.38
N ASN A 375 -5.45 8.16 -27.24
CA ASN A 375 -5.13 9.23 -28.17
C ASN A 375 -3.97 10.10 -27.68
N ASN A 376 -2.86 9.43 -27.39
CA ASN A 376 -1.59 10.07 -27.06
C ASN A 376 -0.55 9.72 -28.13
N ASN A 377 0.60 10.39 -28.08
CA ASN A 377 1.60 10.34 -29.15
C ASN A 377 2.20 8.95 -29.43
N PHE A 378 2.01 7.99 -28.54
CA PHE A 378 2.46 6.60 -28.72
C PHE A 378 1.29 5.61 -28.76
N GLN A 379 0.06 6.09 -28.61
CA GLN A 379 -1.12 5.28 -28.32
C GLN A 379 -0.93 4.35 -27.10
N VAL A 380 -0.05 4.73 -26.17
CA VAL A 380 0.27 3.91 -24.99
C VAL A 380 -0.43 4.47 -23.76
N THR A 381 -1.45 3.77 -23.27
CA THR A 381 -2.06 4.04 -21.96
C THR A 381 -1.86 2.84 -21.05
N HIS A 382 -1.25 3.08 -19.88
CA HIS A 382 -1.03 2.06 -18.87
C HIS A 382 -1.75 2.41 -17.55
N GLN A 383 -2.53 3.49 -17.50
CA GLN A 383 -3.45 3.75 -16.39
C GLN A 383 -4.56 2.68 -16.32
N LYS A 384 -5.04 2.40 -15.10
CA LYS A 384 -6.18 1.50 -14.85
C LYS A 384 -7.20 2.22 -14.00
N THR A 385 -8.14 2.85 -14.69
CA THR A 385 -9.12 3.73 -14.08
C THR A 385 -10.52 3.38 -14.57
N ILE A 386 -11.47 3.44 -13.64
CA ILE A 386 -12.91 3.42 -13.94
C ILE A 386 -13.51 4.67 -13.31
N LEU A 387 -14.28 5.43 -14.08
CA LEU A 387 -15.04 6.56 -13.59
C LEU A 387 -16.53 6.27 -13.76
N ILE A 388 -17.28 6.53 -12.69
CA ILE A 388 -18.73 6.37 -12.65
C ILE A 388 -19.33 7.76 -12.59
N ASP A 389 -20.31 8.03 -13.45
CA ASP A 389 -21.11 9.26 -13.49
C ASP A 389 -20.30 10.56 -13.49
N ALA A 390 -19.09 10.51 -14.05
CA ALA A 390 -18.17 11.64 -14.11
C ALA A 390 -18.32 12.50 -15.37
N ALA A 391 -19.08 12.03 -16.37
CA ALA A 391 -19.31 12.74 -17.62
C ALA A 391 -20.79 13.03 -17.86
N ASP A 392 -21.05 14.11 -18.59
CA ASP A 392 -22.39 14.50 -18.97
C ASP A 392 -22.88 13.58 -20.11
N PRO A 393 -23.98 12.83 -19.92
CA PRO A 393 -24.44 11.84 -20.91
C PRO A 393 -24.98 12.46 -22.21
N THR A 394 -25.24 13.77 -22.22
CA THR A 394 -25.73 14.49 -23.40
C THR A 394 -24.56 14.94 -24.28
N THR A 395 -23.52 15.50 -23.67
CA THR A 395 -22.38 16.14 -24.35
C THR A 395 -21.14 15.26 -24.41
N GLY A 396 -21.03 14.26 -23.53
CA GLY A 396 -19.84 13.44 -23.34
C GLY A 396 -18.66 14.21 -22.73
N LEU A 397 -18.89 15.39 -22.18
CA LEU A 397 -17.85 16.22 -21.57
C LEU A 397 -17.71 15.91 -20.06
N PRO A 398 -16.51 16.12 -19.48
CA PRO A 398 -16.31 16.05 -18.03
C PRO A 398 -17.30 16.94 -17.25
N VAL A 399 -17.89 16.40 -16.18
CA VAL A 399 -18.76 17.16 -15.27
C VAL A 399 -17.90 17.97 -14.29
N PRO A 400 -18.13 19.28 -14.12
CA PRO A 400 -17.40 20.07 -13.14
C PRO A 400 -17.63 19.58 -11.71
N ALA A 401 -16.61 19.67 -10.85
CA ALA A 401 -16.65 19.19 -9.46
C ALA A 401 -17.86 19.65 -8.65
N ALA A 402 -18.34 20.89 -8.86
CA ALA A 402 -19.50 21.44 -8.15
C ALA A 402 -20.86 20.86 -8.59
N SER A 403 -20.87 20.15 -9.72
CA SER A 403 -22.05 19.59 -10.36
C SER A 403 -22.03 18.06 -10.44
N LEU A 404 -20.99 17.40 -9.90
CA LEU A 404 -20.91 15.94 -9.87
C LEU A 404 -22.04 15.39 -8.99
N PRO A 405 -22.74 14.33 -9.45
CA PRO A 405 -23.74 13.66 -8.63
C PRO A 405 -23.10 12.93 -7.45
N ASP A 406 -23.90 12.63 -6.42
CA ASP A 406 -23.45 11.85 -5.26
C ASP A 406 -23.03 10.41 -5.63
N SER A 407 -23.45 9.92 -6.80
CA SER A 407 -23.04 8.61 -7.36
C SER A 407 -21.68 8.63 -8.04
N ALA A 408 -21.09 9.81 -8.26
CA ALA A 408 -19.81 9.91 -8.94
C ALA A 408 -18.67 9.34 -8.10
N VAL A 409 -17.89 8.43 -8.69
CA VAL A 409 -16.73 7.80 -8.05
C VAL A 409 -15.63 7.55 -9.09
N ALA A 410 -14.38 7.76 -8.68
CA ALA A 410 -13.21 7.37 -9.46
C ALA A 410 -12.52 6.17 -8.80
N LEU A 411 -12.41 5.07 -9.51
CA LEU A 411 -11.67 3.88 -9.09
C LEU A 411 -10.28 3.92 -9.75
N VAL A 412 -9.22 4.04 -8.94
CA VAL A 412 -7.83 4.02 -9.40
C VAL A 412 -7.17 2.72 -8.95
N SER A 413 -6.50 2.01 -9.86
CA SER A 413 -5.95 0.66 -9.63
C SER A 413 -4.46 0.57 -10.00
N THR A 414 -3.70 -0.26 -9.25
CA THR A 414 -2.35 -0.70 -9.67
C THR A 414 -2.41 -1.83 -10.72
N GLY A 415 -3.52 -2.56 -10.71
CA GLY A 415 -3.76 -3.79 -11.46
C GLY A 415 -4.60 -3.62 -12.71
N ASN A 416 -4.41 -4.51 -13.69
CA ASN A 416 -5.29 -4.62 -14.86
C ASN A 416 -6.71 -5.02 -14.44
N LEU A 417 -7.73 -4.58 -15.20
CA LEU A 417 -9.15 -4.83 -14.92
C LEU A 417 -9.65 -6.20 -15.43
N GLN A 418 -8.79 -7.22 -15.42
CA GLN A 418 -9.07 -8.57 -15.90
C GLN A 418 -9.26 -9.55 -14.73
N SER A 419 -10.35 -10.30 -14.76
CA SER A 419 -10.74 -11.22 -13.68
C SER A 419 -9.79 -12.39 -13.43
N TYR A 420 -8.89 -12.70 -14.38
CA TYR A 420 -7.95 -13.83 -14.27
C TYR A 420 -6.88 -13.61 -13.19
N GLY A 421 -6.54 -12.36 -12.86
CA GLY A 421 -5.60 -12.02 -11.78
C GLY A 421 -6.24 -11.89 -10.39
N TRP A 422 -7.57 -12.05 -10.29
CA TRP A 422 -8.35 -11.79 -9.07
C TRP A 422 -8.63 -13.05 -8.23
N GLY A 423 -7.91 -14.15 -8.50
CA GLY A 423 -7.99 -15.38 -7.69
C GLY A 423 -9.23 -16.25 -7.94
N ALA A 424 -9.97 -16.03 -9.03
CA ALA A 424 -11.07 -16.92 -9.40
C ALA A 424 -10.51 -18.21 -10.03
N LYS A 425 -10.44 -19.29 -9.26
CA LYS A 425 -10.44 -20.65 -9.82
C LYS A 425 -11.74 -20.82 -10.58
N SER A 426 -11.74 -20.70 -11.90
CA SER A 426 -12.91 -21.09 -12.69
C SER A 426 -12.77 -22.57 -13.05
N PRO A 427 -13.58 -23.49 -12.48
CA PRO A 427 -13.41 -24.92 -12.72
C PRO A 427 -13.95 -25.36 -14.09
N THR A 428 -14.49 -24.46 -14.92
CA THR A 428 -15.36 -24.86 -16.04
C THR A 428 -15.23 -24.04 -17.33
N ASP A 429 -14.19 -23.22 -17.52
CA ASP A 429 -14.07 -22.43 -18.75
C ASP A 429 -12.92 -22.92 -19.65
N PRO A 430 -13.19 -23.69 -20.71
CA PRO A 430 -12.18 -23.99 -21.72
C PRO A 430 -12.03 -22.74 -22.61
N ILE A 431 -10.96 -21.98 -22.39
CA ILE A 431 -10.54 -20.94 -23.34
C ILE A 431 -10.06 -21.64 -24.61
N GLU A 432 -10.75 -21.43 -25.74
CA GLU A 432 -10.24 -21.83 -27.06
C GLU A 432 -8.86 -21.19 -27.29
N GLY A 433 -7.82 -22.04 -27.32
CA GLY A 433 -6.42 -21.64 -27.53
C GLY A 433 -5.49 -21.93 -26.37
N CYS A 434 -6.00 -22.35 -25.21
CA CYS A 434 -5.16 -22.73 -24.07
C CYS A 434 -5.22 -24.25 -23.85
N THR A 435 -4.18 -24.94 -24.30
CA THR A 435 -3.97 -26.36 -23.95
C THR A 435 -3.61 -26.48 -22.47
N GLU A 436 -4.09 -27.53 -21.80
CA GLU A 436 -4.09 -27.85 -20.36
C GLU A 436 -2.84 -27.54 -19.50
N ASN A 437 -1.72 -27.10 -20.09
CA ASN A 437 -0.45 -26.86 -19.39
C ASN A 437 0.01 -25.38 -19.32
N ASP A 438 -0.63 -24.44 -20.04
CA ASP A 438 -0.16 -23.03 -20.12
C ASP A 438 -1.02 -22.03 -19.32
N CYS A 439 -2.13 -22.47 -18.72
CA CYS A 439 -2.97 -21.63 -17.86
C CYS A 439 -2.55 -21.76 -16.40
N VAL A 440 -1.40 -21.18 -16.05
CA VAL A 440 -1.10 -20.92 -14.64
C VAL A 440 -1.94 -19.72 -14.21
N GLU A 441 -2.97 -19.94 -13.37
CA GLU A 441 -3.71 -18.86 -12.69
C GLU A 441 -2.77 -18.16 -11.69
N TRP A 442 -2.08 -17.08 -12.11
CA TRP A 442 -1.28 -16.27 -11.19
C TRP A 442 -2.21 -15.37 -10.37
N SER A 443 -2.34 -15.61 -9.06
CA SER A 443 -2.94 -14.64 -8.16
C SER A 443 -1.96 -13.49 -7.93
N ALA A 444 -2.34 -12.28 -8.33
CA ALA A 444 -1.51 -11.09 -8.21
C ALA A 444 -1.92 -10.23 -7.01
N ARG A 445 -0.93 -9.66 -6.32
CA ARG A 445 -1.15 -8.59 -5.35
C ARG A 445 -1.31 -7.29 -6.13
N ASP A 446 -2.48 -6.69 -6.01
CA ASP A 446 -2.81 -5.38 -6.55
C ASP A 446 -3.64 -4.60 -5.54
N PHE A 447 -3.72 -3.28 -5.73
CA PHE A 447 -4.57 -2.41 -4.95
C PHE A 447 -5.50 -1.62 -5.83
N PHE A 448 -6.65 -1.27 -5.28
CA PHE A 448 -7.48 -0.21 -5.84
C PHE A 448 -8.02 0.69 -4.74
N VAL A 449 -8.25 1.95 -5.10
CA VAL A 449 -8.76 3.01 -4.23
C VAL A 449 -9.99 3.61 -4.88
N ALA A 450 -11.08 3.71 -4.11
CA ALA A 450 -12.28 4.44 -4.52
C ALA A 450 -12.20 5.88 -4.00
N GLU A 451 -12.10 6.83 -4.92
CA GLU A 451 -12.06 8.27 -4.63
C GLU A 451 -13.44 8.90 -4.80
N ASN A 452 -13.84 9.67 -3.79
CA ASN A 452 -15.15 10.33 -3.72
C ASN A 452 -15.02 11.86 -3.61
N ASP A 453 -13.82 12.43 -3.61
CA ASP A 453 -13.60 13.87 -3.66
C ASP A 453 -14.00 14.41 -5.04
N PRO A 454 -15.01 15.28 -5.14
CA PRO A 454 -15.50 15.76 -6.44
C PRO A 454 -14.43 16.51 -7.26
N THR A 455 -13.48 17.17 -6.59
CA THR A 455 -12.39 17.88 -7.28
C THR A 455 -11.44 16.88 -7.92
N LEU A 456 -11.09 15.81 -7.21
CA LEU A 456 -10.20 14.78 -7.73
C LEU A 456 -10.88 13.94 -8.81
N ILE A 457 -12.17 13.58 -8.66
CA ILE A 457 -12.94 12.87 -9.69
C ILE A 457 -12.96 13.66 -11.00
N ALA A 458 -13.30 14.96 -10.94
CA ALA A 458 -13.34 15.81 -12.13
C ALA A 458 -11.97 15.89 -12.81
N GLU A 459 -10.87 15.93 -12.03
CA GLU A 459 -9.52 15.96 -12.59
C GLU A 459 -9.10 14.62 -13.22
N ILE A 460 -9.51 13.48 -12.65
CA ILE A 460 -9.24 12.17 -13.24
C ILE A 460 -10.06 11.98 -14.53
N GLU A 461 -11.31 12.43 -14.58
CA GLU A 461 -12.12 12.41 -15.81
C GLU A 461 -11.53 13.32 -16.89
N ASN A 462 -10.96 14.45 -16.49
CA ASN A 462 -10.20 15.32 -17.37
C ASN A 462 -8.99 14.61 -18.02
N VAL A 463 -8.26 13.77 -17.25
CA VAL A 463 -7.21 12.90 -17.78
C VAL A 463 -7.78 11.88 -18.77
N PHE A 464 -8.85 11.18 -18.40
CA PHE A 464 -9.54 10.21 -19.27
C PHE A 464 -9.99 10.83 -20.59
N PHE A 465 -10.71 11.94 -20.52
CA PHE A 465 -11.26 12.64 -21.67
C PHE A 465 -10.16 13.11 -22.65
N SER A 466 -8.99 13.49 -22.13
CA SER A 466 -7.85 13.85 -22.97
C SER A 466 -7.25 12.64 -23.71
N ASP A 467 -7.37 11.42 -23.16
CA ASP A 467 -7.01 10.19 -23.86
C ASP A 467 -8.10 9.73 -24.84
N LEU A 468 -9.35 10.17 -24.67
CA LEU A 468 -10.49 9.88 -25.54
C LEU A 468 -10.58 10.81 -26.78
N ASN A 469 -10.29 12.11 -26.62
CA ASN A 469 -10.64 13.16 -27.61
C ASN A 469 -9.56 13.43 -28.70
N CYS A 470 -9.99 13.39 -29.98
CA CYS A 470 -9.20 13.65 -31.19
C CYS A 470 -9.02 15.14 -31.58
N GLY A 471 -9.82 16.07 -31.02
CA GLY A 471 -9.89 17.47 -31.46
C GLY A 471 -9.13 18.49 -30.60
N ALA A 472 -9.11 19.75 -31.04
CA ALA A 472 -8.71 20.88 -30.19
C ALA A 472 -9.70 20.99 -29.01
N VAL A 473 -9.17 20.95 -27.78
CA VAL A 473 -9.98 21.09 -26.57
C VAL A 473 -10.53 22.53 -26.49
N PRO A 474 -11.82 22.73 -26.16
CA PRO A 474 -12.41 24.07 -26.07
C PRO A 474 -11.61 25.01 -25.15
N PRO A 475 -11.52 26.31 -25.47
CA PRO A 475 -10.91 27.28 -24.56
C PRO A 475 -11.66 27.29 -23.22
N GLY A 476 -10.96 27.00 -22.11
CA GLY A 476 -11.54 27.00 -20.76
C GLY A 476 -11.78 25.63 -20.14
N THR A 477 -11.55 24.53 -20.85
CA THR A 477 -11.54 23.17 -20.28
C THR A 477 -10.10 22.68 -20.14
N THR A 478 -9.65 22.46 -18.91
CA THR A 478 -8.42 21.72 -18.59
C THR A 478 -8.75 20.22 -18.66
N PRO A 479 -8.00 19.36 -19.38
CA PRO A 479 -6.71 19.57 -20.03
C PRO A 479 -6.80 19.45 -21.57
N SER A 480 -6.27 20.48 -22.24
CA SER A 480 -5.94 20.44 -23.66
C SER A 480 -4.75 19.53 -23.95
N ARG A 481 -4.72 18.93 -25.15
CA ARG A 481 -3.57 18.25 -25.81
C ARG A 481 -2.23 19.00 -25.71
N THR A 482 -2.25 20.29 -25.36
CA THR A 482 -1.08 21.16 -25.23
C THR A 482 -1.02 21.96 -23.92
N ASN A 483 -1.98 21.82 -23.00
CA ASN A 483 -1.97 22.52 -21.71
C ASN A 483 -1.66 21.55 -20.56
N THR A 484 -0.42 21.09 -20.51
CA THR A 484 0.13 20.35 -19.38
C THR A 484 0.65 21.28 -18.28
N ASN A 485 0.78 22.59 -18.51
CA ASN A 485 1.31 23.54 -17.52
C ASN A 485 0.42 23.73 -16.28
N GLY A 486 -0.91 23.62 -16.41
CA GLY A 486 -1.83 23.65 -15.26
C GLY A 486 -1.77 22.39 -14.38
N LEU A 487 -1.48 21.24 -15.00
CA LEU A 487 -1.42 19.93 -14.35
C LEU A 487 -0.04 19.57 -13.77
N LEU A 488 1.04 20.07 -14.37
CA LEU A 488 2.41 19.92 -13.86
C LEU A 488 2.57 20.50 -12.44
N ASN A 489 1.80 21.55 -12.14
CA ASN A 489 1.77 22.22 -10.84
C ASN A 489 0.47 21.99 -10.06
N SER A 490 -0.35 20.99 -10.44
CA SER A 490 -1.63 20.76 -9.78
C SER A 490 -1.42 20.54 -8.27
N PRO A 491 -2.05 21.32 -7.38
CA PRO A 491 -1.94 21.10 -5.94
C PRO A 491 -2.69 19.83 -5.49
N LEU A 492 -3.39 19.16 -6.42
CA LEU A 492 -4.15 17.96 -6.15
C LEU A 492 -3.24 16.75 -5.90
N PRO A 493 -3.71 15.76 -5.14
CA PRO A 493 -3.02 14.49 -4.89
C PRO A 493 -2.85 13.57 -6.12
N LEU A 494 -2.79 14.10 -7.35
CA LEU A 494 -2.72 13.29 -8.56
C LEU A 494 -1.28 13.16 -9.07
N THR A 495 -0.83 11.95 -9.38
CA THR A 495 0.36 11.71 -10.19
C THR A 495 -0.05 11.28 -11.59
N TRP A 496 0.76 11.67 -12.56
CA TRP A 496 0.60 11.21 -13.92
C TRP A 496 1.93 11.31 -14.66
N SER A 497 2.16 10.38 -15.58
CA SER A 497 3.27 10.46 -16.54
C SER A 497 2.73 10.74 -17.95
N ASN A 498 3.60 11.32 -18.76
CA ASN A 498 3.23 11.86 -20.06
C ASN A 498 3.44 10.79 -21.15
N GLY A 499 2.41 10.52 -21.96
CA GLY A 499 2.57 10.04 -23.33
C GLY A 499 3.19 11.15 -24.18
N ALA A 500 4.51 11.32 -24.10
CA ALA A 500 5.23 12.57 -24.42
C ALA A 500 4.71 13.36 -25.62
N THR A 501 4.47 14.68 -25.45
CA THR A 501 4.28 15.67 -26.51
C THR A 501 5.57 15.87 -27.31
N TRP A 502 5.71 15.24 -28.48
CA TRP A 502 6.75 15.60 -29.45
C TRP A 502 6.20 16.75 -30.32
N PRO A 503 6.93 17.86 -30.57
CA PRO A 503 6.65 18.68 -31.73
C PRO A 503 6.79 17.81 -32.98
N GLN A 504 5.74 17.81 -33.81
CA GLN A 504 5.55 16.96 -34.98
C GLN A 504 6.83 16.72 -35.80
N GLY A 505 7.29 15.48 -35.75
CA GLY A 505 8.22 14.87 -36.68
C GLY A 505 8.10 13.36 -36.53
N THR A 506 7.45 12.70 -37.49
CA THR A 506 7.35 11.23 -37.54
C THR A 506 8.73 10.59 -37.40
N PRO A 507 8.99 9.76 -36.38
CA PRO A 507 10.26 9.04 -36.31
C PRO A 507 10.31 7.95 -37.39
N ALA A 508 11.45 7.84 -38.07
CA ALA A 508 11.74 6.71 -38.95
C ALA A 508 11.85 5.42 -38.13
N VAL A 509 11.20 4.35 -38.60
CA VAL A 509 10.87 3.08 -37.91
C VAL A 509 12.09 2.18 -37.58
N ALA A 510 13.33 2.67 -37.64
CA ALA A 510 14.50 1.79 -37.63
C ALA A 510 14.97 1.26 -36.26
N GLN A 511 14.35 1.59 -35.12
CA GLN A 511 14.87 1.19 -33.80
C GLN A 511 13.77 0.89 -32.76
N TYR A 512 13.19 -0.31 -32.81
CA TYR A 512 12.73 -0.97 -31.59
C TYR A 512 13.88 -1.83 -31.07
N PRO A 513 14.49 -1.53 -29.91
CA PRO A 513 15.61 -2.31 -29.39
C PRO A 513 15.13 -3.48 -28.55
N ASP A 514 15.97 -4.50 -28.55
CA ASP A 514 15.98 -5.61 -27.58
C ASP A 514 15.78 -5.07 -26.14
N PRO A 515 14.80 -5.59 -25.37
CA PRO A 515 14.50 -5.17 -24.00
C PRO A 515 15.67 -5.32 -23.02
N THR A 516 16.74 -6.03 -23.39
CA THR A 516 17.97 -6.15 -22.59
C THR A 516 18.96 -4.99 -22.75
N THR A 517 18.78 -4.13 -23.77
CA THR A 517 19.75 -3.07 -24.13
C THR A 517 19.35 -1.64 -23.73
N GLY A 518 18.14 -1.46 -23.18
CA GLY A 518 17.60 -0.15 -22.82
C GLY A 518 17.12 0.65 -24.03
N TYR A 519 16.07 1.45 -23.83
CA TYR A 519 15.56 2.36 -24.88
C TYR A 519 16.66 3.37 -25.26
N PRO A 520 17.11 3.46 -26.53
CA PRO A 520 18.19 4.33 -26.97
C PRO A 520 17.74 5.80 -27.06
N PHE A 521 16.48 6.09 -26.75
CA PHE A 521 15.92 7.43 -26.82
C PHE A 521 16.26 8.22 -25.55
N LYS A 522 17.43 8.87 -25.57
CA LYS A 522 17.69 10.04 -24.73
C LYS A 522 17.05 11.27 -25.40
N PRO A 523 15.99 11.87 -24.83
CA PRO A 523 15.46 13.11 -25.37
C PRO A 523 16.51 14.23 -25.29
N ALA A 524 16.52 15.10 -26.28
CA ALA A 524 17.34 16.32 -26.23
C ALA A 524 16.94 17.15 -25.00
N ALA A 525 17.93 17.62 -24.24
CA ALA A 525 17.70 18.39 -23.03
C ALA A 525 16.74 19.56 -23.30
N GLY A 526 15.63 19.62 -22.57
CA GLY A 526 14.65 20.72 -22.63
C GLY A 526 13.43 20.55 -23.55
N THR A 527 13.19 19.38 -24.16
CA THR A 527 12.10 19.20 -25.16
C THR A 527 11.00 18.20 -24.79
N VAL A 528 11.10 17.48 -23.66
CA VAL A 528 10.03 16.61 -23.17
C VAL A 528 9.41 17.24 -21.94
N LEU A 529 8.12 17.58 -22.02
CA LEU A 529 7.32 17.89 -20.84
C LEU A 529 7.18 16.57 -20.07
N GLN A 530 8.03 16.32 -19.08
CA GLN A 530 7.89 15.17 -18.19
C GLN A 530 6.66 15.40 -17.32
N GLY A 531 5.77 14.41 -17.21
CA GLY A 531 4.68 14.45 -16.22
C GLY A 531 5.23 14.57 -14.80
N ASN A 532 4.36 14.67 -13.80
CA ASN A 532 4.79 14.88 -12.42
C ASN A 532 5.06 13.58 -11.64
N ALA A 533 4.81 12.39 -12.22
CA ALA A 533 4.95 11.12 -11.53
C ALA A 533 6.37 10.88 -10.99
N ARG A 534 7.40 11.06 -11.83
CA ARG A 534 8.80 10.84 -11.43
C ARG A 534 9.23 11.75 -10.28
N SER A 535 8.98 13.05 -10.40
CA SER A 535 9.38 14.03 -9.38
C SER A 535 8.65 13.77 -8.06
N ARG A 536 7.33 13.56 -8.11
CA ARG A 536 6.53 13.28 -6.92
C ARG A 536 6.92 11.97 -6.23
N THR A 537 7.24 10.92 -6.98
CA THR A 537 7.76 9.66 -6.44
C THR A 537 9.09 9.87 -5.73
N ILE A 538 10.02 10.62 -6.33
CA ILE A 538 11.31 10.95 -5.71
C ILE A 538 11.12 11.83 -4.47
N ASP A 539 10.21 12.80 -4.50
CA ASP A 539 9.90 13.68 -3.37
C ASP A 539 9.33 12.89 -2.19
N LEU A 540 8.41 11.96 -2.44
CA LEU A 540 7.88 11.05 -1.41
C LEU A 540 9.00 10.22 -0.78
N ILE A 541 9.85 9.59 -1.60
CA ILE A 541 10.99 8.81 -1.09
C ILE A 541 11.91 9.70 -0.24
N ASN A 542 12.23 10.89 -0.72
CA ASN A 542 13.10 11.83 -0.01
C ASN A 542 12.48 12.38 1.28
N SER A 543 11.15 12.41 1.39
CA SER A 543 10.46 12.85 2.59
C SER A 543 10.61 11.89 3.78
N ALA A 544 10.90 10.61 3.52
CA ALA A 544 10.98 9.60 4.56
C ALA A 544 12.18 9.81 5.50
N THR A 545 11.92 9.69 6.79
CA THR A 545 12.88 9.91 7.88
C THR A 545 13.13 8.66 8.73
N GLU A 546 12.19 7.73 8.77
CA GLU A 546 12.25 6.53 9.60
C GLU A 546 12.08 5.25 8.79
N THR A 547 11.05 5.16 7.95
CA THR A 547 10.71 3.92 7.24
C THR A 547 10.24 4.17 5.80
N LEU A 548 10.58 3.26 4.90
CA LEU A 548 10.04 3.17 3.55
C LEU A 548 9.62 1.73 3.25
N ILE A 549 8.38 1.52 2.83
CA ILE A 549 7.95 0.26 2.23
C ILE A 549 7.59 0.48 0.76
N VAL A 550 8.01 -0.45 -0.09
CA VAL A 550 7.82 -0.37 -1.55
C VAL A 550 7.31 -1.70 -2.06
N TYR A 551 6.09 -1.70 -2.61
CA TYR A 551 5.63 -2.68 -3.58
C TYR A 551 5.94 -2.16 -4.98
N ASN A 552 6.53 -2.99 -5.82
CA ASN A 552 6.73 -2.65 -7.22
C ASN A 552 6.96 -3.91 -8.06
N GLU A 553 6.62 -3.87 -9.35
CA GLU A 553 6.86 -4.98 -10.26
C GLU A 553 8.22 -4.83 -10.97
N GLU A 554 8.55 -3.63 -11.47
CA GLU A 554 9.79 -3.37 -12.22
C GLU A 554 10.55 -2.13 -11.74
N MET A 555 11.84 -2.27 -11.42
CA MET A 555 12.64 -1.17 -10.86
C MET A 555 13.92 -0.88 -11.67
N ASN A 556 13.84 0.05 -12.61
CA ASN A 556 14.94 0.43 -13.49
C ASN A 556 15.24 1.94 -13.61
N ASP A 557 14.42 2.82 -13.03
CA ASP A 557 14.71 4.25 -13.02
C ASP A 557 15.89 4.58 -12.09
N THR A 558 16.93 5.19 -12.65
CA THR A 558 18.20 5.43 -11.94
C THR A 558 18.05 6.43 -10.79
N ASP A 559 17.26 7.49 -10.97
CA ASP A 559 17.16 8.55 -9.96
C ASP A 559 16.31 8.10 -8.77
N THR A 560 15.25 7.33 -9.03
CA THR A 560 14.41 6.74 -7.99
C THR A 560 15.19 5.69 -7.18
N VAL A 561 15.97 4.82 -7.84
CA VAL A 561 16.87 3.87 -7.16
C VAL A 561 17.93 4.61 -6.33
N ASN A 562 18.50 5.69 -6.85
CA ASN A 562 19.47 6.51 -6.10
C ASN A 562 18.84 7.20 -4.88
N ALA A 563 17.58 7.65 -4.98
CA ALA A 563 16.84 8.22 -3.86
C ALA A 563 16.64 7.17 -2.75
N LEU A 564 16.22 5.94 -3.09
CA LEU A 564 16.10 4.83 -2.14
C LEU A 564 17.45 4.51 -1.46
N VAL A 565 18.53 4.41 -2.24
CA VAL A 565 19.89 4.21 -1.73
C VAL A 565 20.30 5.32 -0.77
N ALA A 566 20.01 6.58 -1.11
CA ALA A 566 20.35 7.73 -0.27
C ALA A 566 19.61 7.69 1.07
N ARG A 567 18.32 7.32 1.09
CA ARG A 567 17.55 7.15 2.33
C ARG A 567 18.07 6.01 3.19
N ALA A 568 18.35 4.85 2.60
CA ALA A 568 18.91 3.71 3.33
C ALA A 568 20.26 4.07 3.98
N LYS A 569 21.16 4.76 3.24
CA LYS A 569 22.43 5.27 3.78
C LYS A 569 22.26 6.32 4.88
N ALA A 570 21.15 7.05 4.87
CA ALA A 570 20.80 8.01 5.92
C ALA A 570 20.21 7.35 7.18
N GLY A 571 20.02 6.02 7.18
CA GLY A 571 19.53 5.26 8.32
C GLY A 571 18.02 4.97 8.32
N VAL A 572 17.32 5.27 7.22
CA VAL A 572 15.91 4.90 7.02
C VAL A 572 15.79 3.39 6.82
N ASP A 573 14.82 2.74 7.47
CA ASP A 573 14.48 1.32 7.27
C ASP A 573 13.71 1.15 5.95
N VAL A 574 14.43 0.78 4.88
CA VAL A 574 13.86 0.64 3.53
C VAL A 574 13.62 -0.84 3.21
N LYS A 575 12.37 -1.18 2.89
CA LYS A 575 11.93 -2.54 2.51
C LYS A 575 11.27 -2.55 1.15
N VAL A 576 11.73 -3.43 0.28
CA VAL A 576 11.21 -3.60 -1.08
C VAL A 576 10.69 -5.02 -1.26
N LEU A 577 9.40 -5.14 -1.56
CA LEU A 577 8.76 -6.40 -1.94
C LEU A 577 8.38 -6.31 -3.42
N MET A 578 8.85 -7.26 -4.22
CA MET A 578 8.71 -7.18 -5.67
C MET A 578 8.79 -8.54 -6.35
N THR A 579 8.46 -8.58 -7.63
CA THR A 579 8.64 -9.78 -8.47
C THR A 579 10.11 -9.88 -8.94
N LEU A 580 10.68 -11.10 -8.93
CA LEU A 580 12.03 -11.32 -9.47
C LEU A 580 12.04 -11.16 -10.99
N THR A 581 12.86 -10.23 -11.49
CA THR A 581 13.16 -10.07 -12.91
C THR A 581 14.67 -10.00 -13.12
N THR A 582 15.19 -10.72 -14.12
CA THR A 582 16.63 -10.81 -14.41
C THR A 582 17.19 -9.54 -15.06
N SER A 583 16.32 -8.69 -15.63
CA SER A 583 16.70 -7.47 -16.36
C SER A 583 17.25 -6.36 -15.45
N TYR A 584 17.05 -6.43 -14.12
CA TYR A 584 17.31 -5.31 -13.21
C TYR A 584 18.25 -5.65 -12.04
N LEU A 585 18.94 -6.78 -12.09
CA LEU A 585 19.79 -7.30 -11.01
C LEU A 585 20.80 -6.28 -10.47
N GLN A 586 21.38 -5.45 -11.35
CA GLN A 586 22.34 -4.41 -10.97
C GLN A 586 21.77 -3.40 -9.94
N ASN A 587 20.47 -3.10 -10.02
CA ASN A 587 19.81 -2.19 -9.08
C ASN A 587 19.55 -2.88 -7.75
N PHE A 588 19.21 -4.17 -7.74
CA PHE A 588 19.09 -4.96 -6.51
C PHE A 588 20.41 -5.01 -5.75
N TYR A 589 21.53 -5.16 -6.46
CA TYR A 589 22.86 -5.04 -5.84
C TYR A 589 23.12 -3.67 -5.23
N LYS A 590 22.77 -2.58 -5.93
CA LYS A 590 22.93 -1.21 -5.42
C LYS A 590 22.11 -0.99 -4.14
N LEU A 591 20.85 -1.43 -4.13
CA LEU A 591 19.94 -1.32 -3.00
C LEU A 591 20.41 -2.17 -1.82
N ALA A 592 20.71 -3.45 -2.03
CA ALA A 592 21.19 -4.34 -0.98
C ALA A 592 22.50 -3.85 -0.36
N ASN A 593 23.44 -3.34 -1.17
CA ASN A 593 24.69 -2.72 -0.66
C ASN A 593 24.45 -1.46 0.17
N ALA A 594 23.32 -0.78 -0.03
CA ALA A 594 22.94 0.39 0.76
C ALA A 594 22.22 0.03 2.07
N GLY A 595 21.98 -1.25 2.34
CA GLY A 595 21.24 -1.71 3.51
C GLY A 595 19.73 -1.83 3.31
N VAL A 596 19.24 -1.75 2.07
CA VAL A 596 17.83 -2.01 1.75
C VAL A 596 17.53 -3.50 1.89
N GLU A 597 16.48 -3.84 2.62
CA GLU A 597 15.97 -5.21 2.67
C GLU A 597 15.08 -5.47 1.44
N ILE A 598 15.34 -6.54 0.70
CA ILE A 598 14.60 -6.90 -0.51
C ILE A 598 14.07 -8.32 -0.37
N ARG A 599 12.77 -8.49 -0.64
CA ARG A 599 12.11 -9.80 -0.76
C ARG A 599 11.49 -9.93 -2.15
N LEU A 600 11.63 -11.11 -2.74
CA LEU A 600 11.26 -11.39 -4.13
C LEU A 600 10.29 -12.55 -4.21
N THR A 601 9.26 -12.46 -5.05
CA THR A 601 8.47 -13.64 -5.44
C THR A 601 9.34 -14.56 -6.29
N GLN A 602 9.32 -15.87 -5.99
CA GLN A 602 9.99 -16.86 -6.82
C GLN A 602 9.12 -17.20 -8.04
N VAL A 603 9.64 -16.95 -9.24
CA VAL A 603 9.05 -17.40 -10.51
C VAL A 603 9.92 -18.59 -10.96
N ASP A 604 9.73 -19.76 -10.37
CA ASP A 604 10.37 -21.00 -10.85
C ASP A 604 9.33 -21.78 -11.64
N ASP A 605 9.62 -22.09 -12.91
CA ASP A 605 8.76 -22.89 -13.82
C ASP A 605 8.57 -24.37 -13.35
N THR A 606 9.04 -24.72 -12.16
CA THR A 606 9.05 -26.10 -11.62
C THR A 606 8.56 -26.20 -10.17
N ALA A 607 8.20 -25.10 -9.51
CA ALA A 607 7.77 -25.14 -8.11
C ALA A 607 6.25 -25.34 -8.00
N GLU A 608 5.83 -26.40 -7.30
CA GLU A 608 4.44 -26.58 -6.87
C GLU A 608 3.92 -25.31 -6.17
N TYR A 609 2.69 -24.92 -6.53
CA TYR A 609 1.97 -23.74 -6.07
C TYR A 609 2.26 -23.38 -4.60
N THR A 610 3.03 -22.31 -4.41
CA THR A 610 3.24 -21.73 -3.08
C THR A 610 2.14 -20.73 -2.78
N ASP A 611 1.80 -20.50 -1.51
CA ASP A 611 0.85 -19.45 -1.07
C ASP A 611 1.34 -18.00 -1.38
N GLN A 612 2.34 -17.83 -2.24
CA GLN A 612 2.92 -16.54 -2.62
C GLN A 612 2.11 -15.88 -3.73
N LEU A 613 1.83 -14.58 -3.57
CA LEU A 613 1.27 -13.77 -4.63
C LEU A 613 2.37 -13.22 -5.53
N TYR A 614 2.08 -13.19 -6.83
CA TYR A 614 2.82 -12.39 -7.79
C TYR A 614 2.70 -10.91 -7.42
N ILE A 615 3.81 -10.19 -7.26
CA ILE A 615 3.75 -8.79 -6.85
C ILE A 615 3.62 -7.91 -8.10
N HIS A 616 2.38 -7.51 -8.40
CA HIS A 616 2.05 -6.57 -9.47
C HIS A 616 1.83 -5.14 -8.95
N ALA A 617 1.49 -4.97 -7.66
CA ALA A 617 1.21 -3.68 -7.04
C ALA A 617 2.37 -2.67 -7.17
N LYS A 618 2.02 -1.39 -7.36
CA LYS A 618 2.95 -0.25 -7.37
C LYS A 618 2.56 0.75 -6.28
N VAL A 619 3.13 0.56 -5.10
CA VAL A 619 2.80 1.33 -3.89
C VAL A 619 4.05 1.69 -3.12
N ILE A 620 4.18 2.94 -2.69
CA ILE A 620 5.26 3.40 -1.81
C ILE A 620 4.62 4.01 -0.58
N VAL A 621 5.10 3.67 0.62
CA VAL A 621 4.67 4.34 1.87
C VAL A 621 5.90 4.82 2.64
N ALA A 622 5.92 6.12 2.93
CA ALA A 622 6.92 6.81 3.75
C ALA A 622 6.40 7.04 5.17
N ASP A 623 7.23 6.69 6.16
CA ASP A 623 7.02 6.91 7.60
C ASP A 623 5.65 6.43 8.12
N GLY A 624 5.08 5.43 7.44
CA GLY A 624 3.75 4.89 7.75
C GLY A 624 2.60 5.89 7.62
N THR A 625 2.81 7.02 6.95
CA THR A 625 1.80 8.10 6.89
C THR A 625 1.59 8.71 5.53
N ASP A 626 2.61 8.91 4.71
CA ASP A 626 2.46 9.44 3.35
C ASP A 626 2.68 8.29 2.36
N ALA A 627 1.86 8.21 1.32
CA ALA A 627 1.92 7.11 0.37
C ALA A 627 1.67 7.56 -1.07
N PHE A 628 2.14 6.73 -2.00
CA PHE A 628 1.84 6.76 -3.42
C PHE A 628 1.25 5.41 -3.82
N MET A 629 0.26 5.42 -4.69
CA MET A 629 -0.29 4.23 -5.32
C MET A 629 -0.74 4.57 -6.74
N GLY A 630 -0.39 3.76 -7.72
CA GLY A 630 -0.74 4.04 -9.11
C GLY A 630 -0.40 2.89 -10.06
N SER A 631 -0.48 3.15 -11.36
CA SER A 631 -0.15 2.18 -12.40
C SER A 631 1.36 2.16 -12.76
N GLU A 632 2.10 3.16 -12.30
CA GLU A 632 3.50 3.42 -12.61
C GLU A 632 4.45 2.39 -12.01
N ASN A 633 5.18 1.63 -12.84
CA ASN A 633 6.41 0.99 -12.39
C ASN A 633 7.47 2.03 -12.03
N ILE A 634 8.40 1.69 -11.13
CA ILE A 634 9.65 2.45 -10.92
C ILE A 634 10.62 2.20 -12.09
N SER A 635 10.12 2.40 -13.31
CA SER A 635 10.86 2.26 -14.54
C SER A 635 10.94 3.61 -15.26
N PHE A 636 12.02 3.81 -16.03
CA PHE A 636 12.18 5.01 -16.82
C PHE A 636 11.01 5.19 -17.80
N ALA A 637 10.50 4.09 -18.36
CA ALA A 637 9.37 4.11 -19.28
C ALA A 637 8.06 4.51 -18.62
N SER A 638 7.69 3.87 -17.51
CA SER A 638 6.45 4.21 -16.78
C SER A 638 6.48 5.65 -16.27
N LEU A 639 7.57 6.08 -15.64
CA LEU A 639 7.64 7.39 -15.00
C LEU A 639 7.76 8.57 -15.99
N ASN A 640 8.12 8.33 -17.25
CA ASN A 640 8.38 9.42 -18.23
C ASN A 640 7.62 9.32 -19.56
N PHE A 641 7.25 8.11 -20.03
CA PHE A 641 6.76 7.90 -21.39
C PHE A 641 5.37 7.28 -21.48
N ASN A 642 5.04 6.33 -20.61
CA ASN A 642 3.69 5.78 -20.60
C ASN A 642 2.71 6.85 -20.13
N ARG A 643 1.44 6.74 -20.53
CA ARG A 643 0.36 7.44 -19.84
C ARG A 643 -0.04 6.62 -18.61
N GLU A 644 0.48 7.00 -17.46
CA GLU A 644 0.17 6.40 -16.15
C GLU A 644 -0.65 7.37 -15.29
N LEU A 645 -1.31 6.82 -14.27
CA LEU A 645 -2.04 7.61 -13.28
C LEU A 645 -1.90 6.99 -11.89
N GLY A 646 -1.74 7.84 -10.89
CA GLY A 646 -1.73 7.43 -9.49
C GLY A 646 -2.17 8.54 -8.54
N LEU A 647 -2.25 8.18 -7.26
CA LEU A 647 -2.69 9.01 -6.16
C LEU A 647 -1.58 9.15 -5.11
N MET A 648 -1.42 10.38 -4.64
CA MET A 648 -0.70 10.73 -3.42
C MET A 648 -1.68 10.73 -2.25
N LEU A 649 -1.40 9.91 -1.25
CA LEU A 649 -2.29 9.61 -0.13
C LEU A 649 -1.59 9.97 1.17
N THR A 650 -2.34 10.41 2.19
CA THR A 650 -1.75 10.57 3.52
C THR A 650 -2.72 10.27 4.66
N SER A 651 -2.20 9.68 5.74
CA SER A 651 -2.90 9.47 7.00
C SER A 651 -2.57 10.55 8.04
N ARG A 652 -1.78 11.57 7.67
CA ARG A 652 -1.40 12.67 8.57
C ARG A 652 -2.62 13.47 9.02
N SER A 653 -2.77 13.61 10.33
CA SER A 653 -3.92 14.28 10.95
C SER A 653 -4.06 15.77 10.61
N ASP A 654 -2.98 16.40 10.16
CA ASP A 654 -2.84 17.80 9.76
C ASP A 654 -2.83 18.00 8.24
N ALA A 655 -3.05 16.92 7.47
CA ALA A 655 -3.16 17.02 6.02
C ALA A 655 -4.40 17.83 5.59
N PRO A 656 -4.34 18.54 4.44
CA PRO A 656 -5.49 19.22 3.86
C PRO A 656 -6.70 18.29 3.68
N ALA A 657 -7.91 18.87 3.62
CA ALA A 657 -9.17 18.11 3.58
C ALA A 657 -9.23 17.07 2.44
N GLN A 658 -8.67 17.41 1.27
CA GLN A 658 -8.57 16.52 0.09
C GLN A 658 -7.79 15.22 0.34
N PHE A 659 -6.94 15.16 1.38
CA PHE A 659 -6.20 13.94 1.75
C PHE A 659 -6.84 13.18 2.91
N GLN A 660 -7.86 13.75 3.58
CA GLN A 660 -8.44 13.15 4.79
C GLN A 660 -9.20 11.84 4.50
N GLN A 661 -9.57 11.58 3.23
CA GLN A 661 -10.18 10.32 2.80
C GLN A 661 -9.15 9.19 2.63
N SER A 662 -7.86 9.54 2.49
CA SER A 662 -6.78 8.62 2.16
C SER A 662 -6.24 7.79 3.35
N VAL A 663 -6.68 8.09 4.58
CA VAL A 663 -6.22 7.41 5.81
C VAL A 663 -6.42 5.89 5.72
N LEU A 664 -7.56 5.44 5.19
CA LEU A 664 -7.88 4.03 5.02
C LEU A 664 -6.93 3.37 4.03
N ALA A 665 -6.70 3.99 2.88
CA ALA A 665 -5.78 3.47 1.86
C ALA A 665 -4.36 3.27 2.39
N VAL A 666 -3.78 4.29 3.02
CA VAL A 666 -2.43 4.21 3.60
C VAL A 666 -2.32 3.07 4.61
N HIS A 667 -3.31 2.92 5.48
CA HIS A 667 -3.31 1.86 6.47
C HIS A 667 -3.50 0.47 5.84
N THR A 668 -4.35 0.33 4.81
CA THR A 668 -4.47 -0.92 4.05
C THR A 668 -3.12 -1.31 3.45
N PHE A 669 -2.44 -0.39 2.77
CA PHE A 669 -1.12 -0.66 2.15
C PHE A 669 -0.09 -1.16 3.15
N ILE A 670 0.05 -0.47 4.28
CA ILE A 670 0.97 -0.87 5.36
C ILE A 670 0.59 -2.24 5.89
N ASN A 671 -0.72 -2.48 6.07
CA ASN A 671 -1.17 -3.71 6.70
C ASN A 671 -0.99 -4.94 5.83
N THR A 672 -1.30 -4.80 4.54
CA THR A 672 -1.09 -5.82 3.52
C THR A 672 0.40 -6.06 3.29
N PHE A 673 1.22 -4.99 3.21
CA PHE A 673 2.67 -5.12 3.10
C PHE A 673 3.25 -5.94 4.23
N ASP A 674 2.84 -5.67 5.46
CA ASP A 674 3.33 -6.45 6.59
C ASP A 674 2.87 -7.92 6.55
N ASP A 675 1.70 -8.24 6.00
CA ASP A 675 1.26 -9.63 5.87
C ASP A 675 2.05 -10.35 4.77
N ASP A 676 2.19 -9.74 3.59
CA ASP A 676 2.98 -10.31 2.49
C ASP A 676 4.45 -10.42 2.86
N TRP A 677 5.01 -9.38 3.49
CA TRP A 677 6.39 -9.37 3.92
C TRP A 677 6.71 -10.52 4.87
N ASN A 678 5.76 -10.95 5.71
CA ASN A 678 5.98 -12.04 6.66
C ASN A 678 5.47 -13.41 6.14
N THR A 679 4.94 -13.46 4.92
CA THR A 679 4.53 -14.72 4.29
C THR A 679 5.76 -15.58 3.98
N PRO A 680 5.81 -16.85 4.44
CA PRO A 680 6.90 -17.75 4.10
C PRO A 680 7.01 -17.97 2.59
N GLY A 681 8.24 -18.15 2.10
CA GLY A 681 8.49 -18.50 0.70
C GLY A 681 9.03 -17.36 -0.17
N TYR A 682 8.71 -16.10 0.15
CA TYR A 682 9.37 -14.97 -0.51
C TYR A 682 10.90 -15.05 -0.31
N LEU A 683 11.64 -14.99 -1.42
CA LEU A 683 13.09 -15.08 -1.42
C LEU A 683 13.68 -13.81 -0.82
N GLN A 684 14.35 -13.94 0.32
CA GLN A 684 15.16 -12.85 0.85
C GLN A 684 16.44 -12.72 0.00
N TRP A 685 16.64 -11.55 -0.61
CA TRP A 685 17.85 -11.28 -1.37
C TRP A 685 19.07 -11.22 -0.44
N ASP A 686 20.02 -12.13 -0.64
CA ASP A 686 21.25 -12.23 0.14
C ASP A 686 22.46 -12.03 -0.77
N ILE A 687 23.21 -10.95 -0.54
CA ILE A 687 24.39 -10.58 -1.30
C ILE A 687 25.54 -11.60 -1.18
N THR A 688 25.59 -12.36 -0.08
CA THR A 688 26.64 -13.34 0.23
C THR A 688 26.36 -14.71 -0.38
N LYS A 689 25.09 -15.08 -0.53
CA LYS A 689 24.64 -16.32 -1.18
C LYS A 689 24.39 -16.17 -2.67
N GLY A 690 24.49 -14.93 -3.19
CA GLY A 690 24.06 -14.53 -4.53
C GLY A 690 24.09 -15.67 -5.52
N GLN A 691 22.90 -16.14 -5.92
CA GLN A 691 22.67 -17.24 -6.86
C GLN A 691 23.78 -17.24 -7.93
N SER A 692 24.72 -18.18 -7.79
CA SER A 692 26.14 -18.01 -8.14
C SER A 692 26.44 -17.66 -9.60
N LYS A 693 25.50 -17.90 -10.51
CA LYS A 693 25.59 -17.51 -11.92
C LYS A 693 25.11 -16.08 -12.21
N LEU A 694 24.04 -15.61 -11.55
CA LEU A 694 23.46 -14.27 -11.72
C LEU A 694 24.32 -13.20 -11.02
N ALA A 695 24.92 -13.54 -9.88
CA ALA A 695 25.82 -12.66 -9.14
C ALA A 695 27.13 -12.34 -9.89
N ALA A 696 27.68 -13.33 -10.59
CA ALA A 696 28.84 -13.14 -11.43
C ALA A 696 28.52 -12.22 -12.62
N ARG A 697 27.38 -12.42 -13.29
CA ARG A 697 26.92 -11.58 -14.40
C ARG A 697 26.66 -10.14 -13.97
N ALA A 698 26.02 -9.92 -12.83
CA ALA A 698 25.74 -8.57 -12.32
C ALA A 698 27.01 -7.82 -11.88
N LYS A 699 27.98 -8.49 -11.23
CA LYS A 699 29.30 -7.90 -10.94
C LYS A 699 30.05 -7.52 -12.22
N GLN A 700 29.95 -8.34 -13.27
CA GLN A 700 30.53 -8.07 -14.58
C GLN A 700 29.89 -6.83 -15.23
N LEU A 701 28.55 -6.71 -15.19
CA LEU A 701 27.82 -5.55 -15.71
C LEU A 701 28.12 -4.26 -14.93
N LEU A 702 28.24 -4.34 -13.59
CA LEU A 702 28.67 -3.21 -12.76
C LEU A 702 30.08 -2.73 -13.11
N ALA A 703 31.02 -3.64 -13.36
CA ALA A 703 32.36 -3.29 -13.82
C ALA A 703 32.38 -2.67 -15.23
N GLN A 704 31.42 -3.04 -16.10
CA GLN A 704 31.28 -2.49 -17.45
C GLN A 704 30.58 -1.12 -17.47
N SER A 705 29.75 -0.81 -16.48
CA SER A 705 29.02 0.47 -16.39
C SER A 705 29.90 1.72 -16.17
N GLY A 706 31.22 1.53 -15.95
CA GLY A 706 32.22 2.60 -15.91
C GLY A 706 32.72 3.09 -17.28
N SER A 707 32.37 2.40 -18.36
CA SER A 707 32.71 2.80 -19.74
C SER A 707 31.44 3.06 -20.54
N GLN A 708 31.30 4.27 -21.08
CA GLN A 708 30.26 4.61 -22.06
C GLN A 708 30.33 3.62 -23.23
N VAL A 709 29.33 2.77 -23.38
CA VAL A 709 29.22 1.86 -24.53
C VAL A 709 28.70 2.66 -25.71
N GLN A 710 29.56 2.85 -26.73
CA GLN A 710 29.14 3.28 -28.06
C GLN A 710 28.28 2.19 -28.70
N ALA A 711 27.11 2.56 -29.20
CA ALA A 711 26.20 1.67 -29.90
C ALA A 711 26.77 1.22 -31.27
N PRO A 712 26.55 -0.03 -31.71
CA PRO A 712 26.99 -0.50 -33.02
C PRO A 712 26.09 0.06 -34.14
N THR A 713 26.70 0.38 -35.28
CA THR A 713 26.03 0.81 -36.52
C THR A 713 25.46 -0.38 -37.29
N VAL A 714 24.18 -0.33 -37.67
CA VAL A 714 23.53 -1.32 -38.57
C VAL A 714 22.76 -0.59 -39.67
N SER A 715 22.83 -1.13 -40.89
CA SER A 715 22.41 -0.54 -42.17
C SER A 715 20.89 -0.53 -42.41
N THR A 716 20.46 0.47 -43.17
CA THR A 716 19.08 0.81 -43.56
C THR A 716 18.54 -0.03 -44.72
N ALA A 717 17.41 -0.72 -44.54
CA ALA A 717 16.48 -1.08 -45.62
C ALA A 717 15.04 -1.22 -45.10
N ASP A 718 14.10 -0.68 -45.88
CA ASP A 718 12.63 -0.70 -45.83
C ASP A 718 11.87 0.12 -44.76
N SER A 719 11.22 1.18 -45.24
CA SER A 719 10.40 2.14 -44.48
C SER A 719 8.98 2.21 -45.04
N GLY A 720 8.02 1.55 -44.39
CA GLY A 720 6.59 1.81 -44.53
C GLY A 720 6.07 2.50 -43.27
N GLY A 721 5.45 3.68 -43.41
CA GLY A 721 4.93 4.49 -42.29
C GLY A 721 3.60 3.98 -41.73
N PHE A 722 3.36 4.18 -40.43
CA PHE A 722 2.08 3.90 -39.75
C PHE A 722 1.12 5.09 -39.83
N PRO A 723 -0.17 4.90 -40.17
CA PRO A 723 -1.19 5.94 -39.98
C PRO A 723 -1.58 6.05 -38.50
N MET A 724 -1.59 7.27 -37.95
CA MET A 724 -2.18 7.56 -36.64
C MET A 724 -3.68 7.29 -36.70
N LEU A 725 -4.16 6.27 -35.96
CA LEU A 725 -5.59 5.96 -35.84
C LEU A 725 -6.22 6.92 -34.81
N CYS A 726 -6.69 8.07 -35.27
CA CYS A 726 -7.50 9.01 -34.49
C CYS A 726 -8.96 8.86 -34.91
N GLY A 727 -9.79 8.20 -34.10
CA GLY A 727 -11.22 8.01 -34.36
C GLY A 727 -11.80 6.78 -33.68
N PRO A 728 -13.14 6.61 -33.68
CA PRO A 728 -13.77 5.36 -33.25
C PRO A 728 -13.18 4.20 -34.05
N ILE A 729 -12.99 3.07 -33.37
CA ILE A 729 -12.46 1.85 -34.00
C ILE A 729 -13.42 1.47 -35.16
N PRO A 730 -12.93 1.40 -36.42
CA PRO A 730 -13.78 1.06 -37.58
C PRO A 730 -14.43 -0.30 -37.40
N ALA A 731 -15.59 -0.55 -38.02
CA ALA A 731 -16.10 -1.91 -38.10
C ALA A 731 -15.09 -2.82 -38.83
N LEU A 732 -14.98 -4.09 -38.41
CA LEU A 732 -14.18 -5.09 -39.12
C LEU A 732 -14.56 -5.06 -40.62
N PRO A 733 -13.57 -4.96 -41.54
CA PRO A 733 -13.82 -5.35 -42.92
C PRO A 733 -14.31 -6.80 -42.93
N SER A 734 -15.38 -7.05 -43.68
CA SER A 734 -16.05 -8.35 -43.81
C SER A 734 -15.10 -9.49 -44.17
#